data_AF-A0A7H1QB94-F1
#
_entry.id   AF-A0A7H1QB94-F1
#
_cell.length_a   1.000
_cell.length_b   1.000
_cell.length_c   1.000
_cell.angle_alpha   90.00
_cell.angle_beta   90.00
_cell.angle_gamma   90.00
#
_symmetry.space_group_name_H-M   'P 1'
#
loop_
_entity.id
_entity.type
_entity.pdbx_description
1 polymer ?
#
loop_
_entity_poly.entity_id
_entity_poly.type
_entity_poly.pdbx_seq_one_letter_code
_entity_poly.pdbx_strand_id
1 'polypeptide(L)'
;MTMSASPARGGTSAISASPPPPAGRLTHRQIMTILSGLMLGMFLAALDQTIVSTSIRTIADDLHGLSAQAWVTTAYLITSTISTPLYGKLSDLYGRKPFFLAAITIFIAGSAACSFATSMNELSAFRAFQGIGAGGLMSLALAIIGDIVPPRERARYQGYMLAMFGSSSVLGPLIGGFLAGRSSILAIAGWRWVFLVNVPVGIIALFVVAKVLNLPHTRREHRIDWWGALTIAIGVVPLLLVAEQGQTWGWTSTKSYVCYAVGLVGLIAWVFVERAMGDEALIPMRLFRSSVFSKMSLLSVLIGMGMFGGMMMVPLYLQIVKGVSPTKSGLLMLPLMVGMIAGTMVVGRIISKTGKYKIFPIVGTVLLIAAMLLFHYRVQWDSPLPETMAYMALFGLGLSGCMQILTLAVQNSVEPKDMGVATASATFFRQMGGTAGTAIFLSVLFSTVGDKISSAFRSAAQTPAFQAALHDPAVRANPANAPVLDMLKHPAASGGGSGVLDDSSFIQQLDPRLAQPFKEGFTDAMHVVFLCAAAIMVLGFLVAVWTKEVPLRKVSGLEARAAEADGTQAEAADVKDAQVNAVAADSGQAPAVPLVEDAPVAVASVAATGRLVRGRVLDGADAPVPQAAITLIDVRGRQLDRAVSAVDGTYTVSVPGAGTYVLIGAAGARQPQAVTVLVGDEPVVCDLVLGGSSAALTGSVRDAAQGNPLPGALLVATDLRGEVVTSATSAADGGFSLVDLVPGSYTLAVNAPGYRPAAVPVEVTPGAAEPCEIRLESGAQLHGVISAATGGPLGDAKVTLLDAAGNVLGTATTGADGAYGFTDLDLGEYTVIASGYAPVATSVRVDAGGTTDFDLELSHEDTAK
;
A
#
# COMPACT_ATOMS: atom_id res chain seq x y z
N MET A 1 -46.37 53.84 -40.81
CA MET A 1 -46.90 52.47 -40.55
C MET A 1 -46.76 51.68 -41.84
N THR A 2 -45.74 50.82 -41.95
CA THR A 2 -45.71 49.60 -42.78
C THR A 2 -44.34 48.93 -42.67
N MET A 3 -44.37 47.61 -42.78
CA MET A 3 -43.31 46.61 -42.57
C MET A 3 -42.09 46.75 -43.48
N SER A 4 -40.93 46.26 -43.00
CA SER A 4 -39.92 45.63 -43.87
C SER A 4 -39.29 44.44 -43.14
N ALA A 5 -39.32 43.29 -43.80
CA ALA A 5 -38.87 41.99 -43.32
C ALA A 5 -37.34 41.83 -43.45
N SER A 6 -36.73 41.04 -42.56
CA SER A 6 -35.35 40.56 -42.68
C SER A 6 -35.34 39.02 -42.75
N PRO A 7 -34.51 38.39 -43.60
CA PRO A 7 -34.67 37.00 -44.00
C PRO A 7 -33.97 35.99 -43.07
N ALA A 8 -34.40 34.74 -43.20
CA ALA A 8 -34.00 33.55 -42.46
C ALA A 8 -32.48 33.30 -42.41
N ARG A 9 -31.98 32.88 -41.24
CA ARG A 9 -30.70 32.17 -41.08
C ARG A 9 -30.98 30.69 -40.84
N GLY A 10 -30.31 29.87 -41.63
CA GLY A 10 -30.52 28.43 -41.76
C GLY A 10 -30.28 27.63 -40.47
N GLY A 11 -31.04 26.55 -40.35
CA GLY A 11 -30.90 25.55 -39.30
C GLY A 11 -29.54 24.88 -39.37
N THR A 12 -28.79 24.98 -38.27
CA THR A 12 -27.60 24.17 -38.05
C THR A 12 -28.07 22.85 -37.44
N SER A 13 -27.87 21.74 -38.16
CA SER A 13 -28.06 20.39 -37.60
C SER A 13 -27.25 20.27 -36.32
N ALA A 14 -27.94 20.01 -35.21
CA ALA A 14 -27.30 19.64 -33.96
C ALA A 14 -26.60 18.29 -34.17
N ILE A 15 -25.28 18.32 -34.15
CA ILE A 15 -24.44 17.12 -34.05
C ILE A 15 -24.78 16.51 -32.68
N SER A 16 -25.44 15.35 -32.68
CA SER A 16 -25.64 14.53 -31.50
C SER A 16 -24.28 14.06 -31.01
N ALA A 17 -23.75 14.72 -29.99
CA ALA A 17 -22.56 14.30 -29.28
C ALA A 17 -22.80 12.92 -28.67
N SER A 18 -21.92 11.97 -28.95
CA SER A 18 -21.89 10.64 -28.34
C SER A 18 -21.84 10.75 -26.80
N PRO A 19 -22.42 9.78 -26.06
CA PRO A 19 -22.38 9.80 -24.60
C PRO A 19 -20.92 9.75 -24.11
N PRO A 20 -20.58 10.44 -23.00
CA PRO A 20 -19.25 10.37 -22.43
C PRO A 20 -18.94 8.94 -21.93
N PRO A 21 -17.67 8.49 -22.01
CA PRO A 21 -17.26 7.18 -21.50
C PRO A 21 -17.53 7.06 -19.99
N PRO A 22 -17.80 5.85 -19.47
CA PRO A 22 -18.19 5.63 -18.09
C PRO A 22 -17.12 6.14 -17.11
N ALA A 23 -17.57 6.91 -16.12
CA ALA A 23 -16.72 7.53 -15.12
C ALA A 23 -16.00 6.47 -14.27
N GLY A 24 -14.68 6.60 -14.10
CA GLY A 24 -14.00 6.11 -12.91
C GLY A 24 -12.70 5.31 -13.06
N ARG A 25 -12.20 5.00 -14.27
CA ARG A 25 -10.88 4.36 -14.41
C ARG A 25 -9.85 5.31 -15.02
N LEU A 26 -8.95 5.82 -14.17
CA LEU A 26 -7.78 6.59 -14.60
C LEU A 26 -6.90 5.71 -15.49
N THR A 27 -6.43 6.23 -16.62
CA THR A 27 -5.51 5.50 -17.50
C THR A 27 -4.15 5.33 -16.83
N HIS A 28 -3.36 4.33 -17.22
CA HIS A 28 -2.02 4.11 -16.65
C HIS A 28 -1.13 5.35 -16.77
N ARG A 29 -1.21 6.07 -17.91
CA ARG A 29 -0.51 7.36 -18.11
C ARG A 29 -0.95 8.39 -17.08
N GLN A 30 -2.26 8.55 -16.85
CA GLN A 30 -2.79 9.46 -15.82
C GLN A 30 -2.33 9.06 -14.42
N ILE A 31 -2.36 7.77 -14.07
CA ILE A 31 -1.87 7.27 -12.78
C ILE A 31 -0.39 7.60 -12.63
N MET A 32 0.44 7.43 -13.66
CA MET A 32 1.89 7.70 -13.57
C MET A 32 2.17 9.20 -13.42
N THR A 33 1.39 10.05 -14.09
CA THR A 33 1.52 11.50 -13.95
C THR A 33 1.07 11.99 -12.56
N ILE A 34 0.00 11.42 -12.01
CA ILE A 34 -0.41 11.70 -10.62
C ILE A 34 0.68 11.24 -9.66
N LEU A 35 1.15 10.00 -9.84
CA LEU A 35 2.14 9.37 -8.98
C LEU A 35 3.46 10.14 -8.98
N SER A 36 3.92 10.68 -10.11
CA SER A 36 5.14 11.49 -10.13
C SER A 36 5.02 12.75 -9.27
N GLY A 37 3.87 13.43 -9.30
CA GLY A 37 3.59 14.58 -8.42
C GLY A 37 3.54 14.19 -6.93
N LEU A 38 2.88 13.07 -6.61
CA LEU A 38 2.83 12.55 -5.24
C LEU A 38 4.22 12.15 -4.73
N MET A 39 4.96 11.42 -5.55
CA MET A 39 6.32 10.97 -5.23
C MET A 39 7.29 12.13 -5.07
N LEU A 40 7.13 13.20 -5.83
CA LEU A 40 7.95 14.41 -5.67
C LEU A 40 7.68 15.09 -4.33
N GLY A 41 6.41 15.21 -3.93
CA GLY A 41 6.04 15.72 -2.60
C GLY A 41 6.53 14.83 -1.46
N MET A 42 6.47 13.50 -1.63
CA MET A 42 7.01 12.55 -0.66
C MET A 42 8.53 12.62 -0.58
N PHE A 43 9.21 12.67 -1.72
CA PHE A 43 10.66 12.81 -1.80
C PHE A 43 11.14 14.07 -1.10
N LEU A 44 10.41 15.17 -1.25
CA LEU A 44 10.70 16.43 -0.58
C LEU A 44 10.72 16.29 0.94
N ALA A 45 9.67 15.68 1.51
CA ALA A 45 9.57 15.47 2.96
C ALA A 45 10.66 14.51 3.48
N ALA A 46 10.93 13.42 2.76
CA ALA A 46 11.97 12.46 3.14
C ALA A 46 13.39 13.07 3.03
N LEU A 47 13.64 13.85 1.98
CA LEU A 47 14.94 14.49 1.73
C LEU A 47 15.22 15.54 2.79
N ASP A 48 14.23 16.36 3.14
CA ASP A 48 14.36 17.40 4.16
C ASP A 48 14.73 16.85 5.55
N GLN A 49 14.20 15.68 5.91
CA GLN A 49 14.55 15.04 7.18
C GLN A 49 16.02 14.60 7.22
N THR A 50 16.54 14.11 6.10
CA THR A 50 17.89 13.53 6.01
C THR A 50 18.96 14.59 5.73
N ILE A 51 18.67 15.58 4.90
CA ILE A 51 19.56 16.69 4.55
C ILE A 51 19.90 17.53 5.79
N VAL A 52 18.89 17.92 6.58
CA VAL A 52 19.07 18.75 7.78
C VAL A 52 19.89 18.03 8.84
N SER A 53 19.68 16.71 9.00
CA SER A 53 20.42 15.91 9.97
C SER A 53 21.94 15.99 9.78
N THR A 54 22.41 16.12 8.54
CA THR A 54 23.84 16.23 8.22
C THR A 54 24.40 17.63 8.28
N SER A 55 23.55 18.64 8.16
CA SER A 55 23.94 20.05 8.12
C SER A 55 23.74 20.77 9.47
N ILE A 56 23.08 20.12 10.44
CA ILE A 56 22.65 20.76 11.70
C ILE A 56 23.81 21.32 12.52
N ARG A 57 25.00 20.71 12.45
CA ARG A 57 26.21 21.23 13.11
C ARG A 57 26.63 22.57 12.53
N THR A 58 26.85 22.62 11.22
CA THR A 58 27.21 23.85 10.51
C THR A 58 26.18 24.97 10.72
N ILE A 59 24.89 24.63 10.73
CA ILE A 59 23.82 25.60 11.00
C ILE A 59 23.93 26.14 12.43
N ALA A 60 24.22 25.29 13.41
CA ALA A 60 24.32 25.71 14.80
C ALA A 60 25.56 26.53 15.12
N ASP A 61 26.66 26.26 14.42
CA ASP A 61 27.88 27.05 14.50
C ASP A 61 27.62 28.48 13.98
N ASP A 62 26.92 28.61 12.84
CA ASP A 62 26.57 29.92 12.24
C ASP A 62 25.53 30.69 13.06
N LEU A 63 24.56 29.99 13.67
CA LEU A 63 23.49 30.59 14.48
C LEU A 63 23.83 30.70 15.97
N HIS A 64 25.07 30.36 16.36
CA HIS A 64 25.57 30.39 17.75
C HIS A 64 24.64 29.67 18.76
N GLY A 65 24.10 28.51 18.36
CA GLY A 65 22.98 27.84 19.04
C GLY A 65 23.13 26.34 19.18
N LEU A 66 24.34 25.82 19.44
CA LEU A 66 24.65 24.39 19.59
C LEU A 66 23.72 23.66 20.57
N SER A 67 23.41 24.27 21.72
CA SER A 67 22.53 23.68 22.73
C SER A 67 21.08 23.49 22.28
N ALA A 68 20.65 24.17 21.22
CA ALA A 68 19.29 24.12 20.69
C ALA A 68 19.17 23.30 19.37
N GLN A 69 20.23 22.60 18.94
CA GLN A 69 20.23 21.76 17.74
C GLN A 69 19.14 20.67 17.72
N ALA A 70 18.96 20.04 18.88
CA ALA A 70 17.95 19.01 19.10
C ALA A 70 16.54 19.51 18.74
N TRP A 71 16.24 20.77 19.06
CA TRP A 71 14.93 21.37 18.84
C TRP A 71 14.54 21.51 17.37
N VAL A 72 15.51 21.73 16.47
CA VAL A 72 15.25 21.87 15.03
C VAL A 72 14.68 20.59 14.43
N THR A 73 15.16 19.44 14.87
CA THR A 73 14.69 18.13 14.39
C THR A 73 13.44 17.70 15.16
N THR A 74 13.45 17.90 16.47
CA THR A 74 12.36 17.46 17.35
C THR A 74 11.08 18.25 17.13
N ALA A 75 11.14 19.57 16.95
CA ALA A 75 9.95 20.38 16.66
C ALA A 75 9.29 19.95 15.34
N TYR A 76 10.08 19.66 14.31
CA TYR A 76 9.59 19.14 13.03
C TYR A 76 8.92 17.76 13.17
N LEU A 77 9.56 16.84 13.90
CA LEU A 77 9.01 15.49 14.13
C LEU A 77 7.71 15.53 14.92
N ILE A 78 7.63 16.36 15.97
CA ILE A 78 6.44 16.51 16.79
C ILE A 78 5.27 17.00 15.94
N THR A 79 5.44 18.10 15.20
CA THR A 79 4.34 18.69 14.43
C THR A 79 3.93 17.81 13.25
N SER A 80 4.87 17.14 12.58
CA SER A 80 4.56 16.18 11.50
C SER A 80 3.85 14.92 11.99
N THR A 81 4.21 14.42 13.17
CA THR A 81 3.54 13.25 13.78
C THR A 81 2.10 13.57 14.14
N ILE A 82 1.86 14.75 14.73
CA ILE A 82 0.51 15.18 15.14
C ILE A 82 -0.35 15.53 13.93
N SER A 83 0.21 16.19 12.91
CA SER A 83 -0.59 16.57 11.73
C SER A 83 -0.99 15.37 10.87
N THR A 84 -0.25 14.26 10.92
CA THR A 84 -0.48 13.07 10.08
C THR A 84 -1.91 12.49 10.19
N PRO A 85 -2.46 12.19 11.39
CA PRO A 85 -3.85 11.75 11.53
C PRO A 85 -4.88 12.81 11.12
N LEU A 86 -4.63 14.09 11.42
CA LEU A 86 -5.51 15.18 11.03
C LEU A 86 -5.67 15.27 9.51
N TYR A 87 -4.56 15.20 8.77
CA TYR A 87 -4.62 15.16 7.31
C TYR A 87 -5.37 13.95 6.78
N GLY A 88 -5.17 12.77 7.37
CA GLY A 88 -5.89 11.55 6.99
C GLY A 88 -7.41 11.77 7.03
N LYS A 89 -7.93 12.21 8.18
CA LYS A 89 -9.37 12.41 8.37
C LYS A 89 -9.93 13.62 7.62
N LEU A 90 -9.26 14.76 7.64
CA LEU A 90 -9.73 15.97 6.96
C LEU A 90 -9.76 15.78 5.44
N SER A 91 -8.79 15.05 4.88
CA SER A 91 -8.77 14.77 3.45
C SER A 91 -9.78 13.71 3.02
N ASP A 92 -10.22 12.81 3.92
CA ASP A 92 -11.37 11.92 3.67
C ASP A 92 -12.67 12.73 3.54
N LEU A 93 -12.84 13.78 4.36
CA LEU A 93 -14.05 14.60 4.48
C LEU A 93 -14.22 15.64 3.36
N TYR A 94 -13.13 16.34 3.02
CA TYR A 94 -13.14 17.49 2.12
C TYR A 94 -12.42 17.21 0.79
N GLY A 95 -11.92 15.99 0.61
CA GLY A 95 -11.21 15.54 -0.58
C GLY A 95 -9.69 15.65 -0.48
N ARG A 96 -9.01 14.76 -1.21
CA ARG A 96 -7.54 14.60 -1.15
C ARG A 96 -6.76 15.77 -1.73
N LYS A 97 -7.19 16.28 -2.89
CA LYS A 97 -6.48 17.33 -3.65
C LYS A 97 -6.20 18.61 -2.84
N PRO A 98 -7.20 19.29 -2.24
CA PRO A 98 -6.95 20.55 -1.54
C PRO A 98 -6.01 20.38 -0.35
N PHE A 99 -6.13 19.27 0.39
CA PHE A 99 -5.26 18.99 1.53
C PHE A 99 -3.82 18.66 1.12
N PHE A 100 -3.62 17.96 0.00
CA PHE A 100 -2.28 17.70 -0.50
C PHE A 100 -1.59 18.97 -1.01
N LEU A 101 -2.33 19.83 -1.72
CA LEU A 101 -1.84 21.15 -2.12
C LEU A 101 -1.49 22.02 -0.91
N ALA A 102 -2.36 22.06 0.11
CA ALA A 102 -2.08 22.79 1.35
C ALA A 102 -0.83 22.25 2.07
N ALA A 103 -0.65 20.93 2.14
CA ALA A 103 0.54 20.31 2.72
C ALA A 103 1.82 20.73 1.99
N ILE A 104 1.83 20.69 0.65
CA ILE A 104 2.95 21.15 -0.17
C ILE A 104 3.22 22.64 0.07
N THR A 105 2.19 23.48 0.06
CA THR A 105 2.34 24.93 0.25
C THR A 105 2.90 25.27 1.63
N ILE A 106 2.36 24.68 2.71
CA ILE A 106 2.85 24.89 4.08
C ILE A 106 4.31 24.43 4.18
N PHE A 107 4.64 23.29 3.58
CA PHE A 107 6.00 22.77 3.58
C PHE A 107 6.98 23.72 2.86
N ILE A 108 6.64 24.20 1.66
CA ILE A 108 7.48 25.14 0.90
C ILE A 108 7.65 26.46 1.64
N ALA A 109 6.56 27.01 2.19
CA ALA A 109 6.59 28.25 2.95
C ALA A 109 7.45 28.10 4.21
N GLY A 110 7.34 26.99 4.93
CA GLY A 110 8.18 26.68 6.08
C GLY A 110 9.65 26.51 5.70
N SER A 111 9.94 25.83 4.59
CA SER A 111 11.31 25.66 4.09
C SER A 111 11.93 27.00 3.69
N ALA A 112 11.17 27.86 3.01
CA ALA A 112 11.60 29.22 2.71
C ALA A 112 11.85 30.02 4.00
N ALA A 113 10.95 29.96 4.98
CA ALA A 113 11.10 30.64 6.28
C ALA A 113 12.37 30.19 7.02
N CYS A 114 12.69 28.88 7.02
CA CYS A 114 13.92 28.35 7.62
C CYS A 114 15.19 28.99 7.04
N SER A 115 15.20 29.37 5.76
CA SER A 115 16.35 30.04 5.14
C SER A 115 16.57 31.47 5.65
N PHE A 116 15.55 32.11 6.21
CA PHE A 116 15.63 33.45 6.80
C PHE A 116 15.91 33.43 8.31
N ALA A 117 15.99 32.25 8.93
CA ALA A 117 16.22 32.15 10.36
C ALA A 117 17.54 32.82 10.77
N THR A 118 17.47 33.61 11.85
CA THR A 118 18.59 34.34 12.46
C THR A 118 19.00 33.77 13.80
N SER A 119 18.21 32.85 14.36
CA SER A 119 18.52 32.14 15.61
C SER A 119 18.03 30.69 15.57
N MET A 120 18.58 29.84 16.44
CA MET A 120 18.19 28.43 16.52
C MET A 120 16.73 28.23 16.98
N ASN A 121 16.24 29.12 17.83
CA ASN A 121 14.85 29.09 18.30
C ASN A 121 13.87 29.46 17.18
N GLU A 122 14.21 30.49 16.40
CA GLU A 122 13.45 30.88 15.22
C GLU A 122 13.45 29.76 14.17
N LEU A 123 14.62 29.15 13.92
CA LEU A 123 14.72 27.99 13.04
C LEU A 123 13.84 26.83 13.53
N SER A 124 13.86 26.53 14.83
CA SER A 124 13.02 25.49 15.42
C SER A 124 11.52 25.79 15.28
N ALA A 125 11.11 27.06 15.39
CA ALA A 125 9.74 27.48 15.18
C ALA A 125 9.32 27.33 13.70
N PHE A 126 10.15 27.75 12.75
CA PHE A 126 9.89 27.55 11.32
C PHE A 126 9.88 26.08 10.94
N ARG A 127 10.69 25.24 11.59
CA ARG A 127 10.67 23.78 11.43
C ARG A 127 9.41 23.16 12.00
N ALA A 128 8.91 23.65 13.13
CA ALA A 128 7.62 23.26 13.66
C ALA A 128 6.51 23.55 12.63
N PHE A 129 6.51 24.75 12.04
CA PHE A 129 5.56 25.14 11.00
C PHE A 129 5.70 24.28 9.73
N GLN A 130 6.93 24.04 9.25
CA GLN A 130 7.22 23.18 8.10
C GLN A 130 6.75 21.73 8.34
N GLY A 131 6.95 21.20 9.55
CA GLY A 131 6.56 19.86 9.95
C GLY A 131 5.06 19.61 9.84
N ILE A 132 4.22 20.64 10.02
CA ILE A 132 2.77 20.55 9.76
C ILE A 132 2.54 20.05 8.33
N GLY A 133 3.15 20.69 7.32
CA GLY A 133 3.05 20.27 5.92
C GLY A 133 3.64 18.88 5.67
N ALA A 134 4.77 18.54 6.30
CA ALA A 134 5.46 17.26 6.12
C ALA A 134 4.59 16.04 6.48
N GLY A 135 3.82 16.12 7.58
CA GLY A 135 2.91 15.04 7.97
C GLY A 135 1.83 14.75 6.93
N GLY A 136 1.35 15.79 6.23
CA GLY A 136 0.41 15.66 5.12
C GLY A 136 1.04 15.02 3.88
N LEU A 137 2.28 15.41 3.52
CA LEU A 137 2.95 14.92 2.30
C LEU A 137 3.14 13.40 2.28
N MET A 138 3.48 12.80 3.42
CA MET A 138 3.66 11.35 3.55
C MET A 138 2.31 10.61 3.59
N SER A 139 1.41 11.08 4.45
CA SER A 139 0.15 10.39 4.76
C SER A 139 -0.84 10.44 3.60
N LEU A 140 -1.03 11.61 3.01
CA LEU A 140 -1.97 11.81 1.91
C LEU A 140 -1.54 11.13 0.62
N ALA A 141 -0.23 11.06 0.35
CA ALA A 141 0.26 10.36 -0.84
C ALA A 141 -0.08 8.87 -0.78
N LEU A 142 0.10 8.22 0.38
CA LEU A 142 -0.32 6.83 0.61
C LEU A 142 -1.83 6.66 0.42
N ALA A 143 -2.63 7.58 0.95
CA ALA A 143 -4.08 7.54 0.86
C ALA A 143 -4.57 7.73 -0.60
N ILE A 144 -4.02 8.71 -1.32
CA ILE A 144 -4.33 8.98 -2.73
C ILE A 144 -3.95 7.78 -3.61
N ILE A 145 -2.79 7.16 -3.37
CA ILE A 145 -2.39 5.94 -4.08
C ILE A 145 -3.41 4.83 -3.82
N GLY A 146 -3.87 4.69 -2.57
CA GLY A 146 -4.96 3.79 -2.22
C GLY A 146 -6.23 4.04 -3.04
N ASP A 147 -6.58 5.31 -3.24
CA ASP A 147 -7.79 5.70 -3.97
C ASP A 147 -7.68 5.49 -5.49
N ILE A 148 -6.49 5.68 -6.09
CA ILE A 148 -6.30 5.61 -7.56
C ILE A 148 -5.77 4.28 -8.07
N VAL A 149 -5.12 3.48 -7.22
CA VAL A 149 -4.44 2.25 -7.62
C VAL A 149 -5.21 1.01 -7.17
N PRO A 150 -5.54 0.08 -8.10
CA PRO A 150 -6.14 -1.20 -7.77
C PRO A 150 -5.27 -2.01 -6.79
N PRO A 151 -5.85 -2.71 -5.79
CA PRO A 151 -5.10 -3.43 -4.76
C PRO A 151 -3.99 -4.35 -5.27
N ARG A 152 -4.21 -5.00 -6.43
CA ARG A 152 -3.24 -5.91 -7.07
C ARG A 152 -1.98 -5.21 -7.57
N GLU A 153 -2.08 -3.95 -7.99
CA GLU A 153 -0.93 -3.19 -8.47
C GLU A 153 -0.25 -2.37 -7.38
N ARG A 154 -0.90 -2.13 -6.23
CA ARG A 154 -0.36 -1.31 -5.13
C ARG A 154 1.04 -1.73 -4.68
N ALA A 155 1.35 -3.02 -4.72
CA ALA A 155 2.67 -3.54 -4.37
C ALA A 155 3.78 -2.97 -5.29
N ARG A 156 3.52 -2.81 -6.59
CA ARG A 156 4.47 -2.22 -7.55
C ARG A 156 4.74 -0.75 -7.22
N TYR A 157 3.68 0.01 -6.95
CA TYR A 157 3.80 1.44 -6.65
C TYR A 157 4.40 1.71 -5.26
N GLN A 158 4.09 0.86 -4.28
CA GLN A 158 4.78 0.86 -2.98
C GLN A 158 6.28 0.55 -3.14
N GLY A 159 6.66 -0.26 -4.12
CA GLY A 159 8.06 -0.46 -4.52
C GLY A 159 8.75 0.83 -4.96
N TYR A 160 8.08 1.66 -5.79
CA TYR A 160 8.62 2.97 -6.18
C TYR A 160 8.76 3.91 -4.99
N MET A 161 7.79 3.92 -4.07
CA MET A 161 7.89 4.70 -2.84
C MET A 161 9.07 4.27 -1.98
N LEU A 162 9.28 2.96 -1.81
CA LEU A 162 10.41 2.45 -1.05
C LEU A 162 11.75 2.80 -1.72
N ALA A 163 11.81 2.73 -3.05
CA ALA A 163 12.98 3.17 -3.83
C ALA A 163 13.23 4.67 -3.65
N MET A 164 12.18 5.49 -3.56
CA MET A 164 12.27 6.93 -3.28
C MET A 164 12.76 7.22 -1.86
N PHE A 165 12.31 6.47 -0.85
CA PHE A 165 12.89 6.55 0.50
C PHE A 165 14.36 6.12 0.50
N GLY A 166 14.69 5.06 -0.25
CA GLY A 166 16.04 4.62 -0.59
C GLY A 166 16.91 5.74 -1.10
N SER A 167 16.52 6.34 -2.21
CA SER A 167 17.28 7.40 -2.86
C SER A 167 17.41 8.63 -1.95
N SER A 168 16.32 9.06 -1.32
CA SER A 168 16.30 10.19 -0.39
C SER A 168 17.30 10.01 0.77
N SER A 169 17.37 8.82 1.37
CA SER A 169 18.29 8.54 2.49
C SER A 169 19.77 8.70 2.15
N VAL A 170 20.14 8.52 0.87
CA VAL A 170 21.51 8.64 0.37
C VAL A 170 21.77 10.06 -0.15
N LEU A 171 20.82 10.61 -0.92
CA LEU A 171 20.87 11.95 -1.49
C LEU A 171 20.86 13.03 -0.40
N GLY A 172 20.14 12.83 0.71
CA GLY A 172 20.07 13.78 1.82
C GLY A 172 21.44 14.15 2.38
N PRO A 173 22.20 13.19 2.95
CA PRO A 173 23.56 13.43 3.41
C PRO A 173 24.52 14.01 2.36
N LEU A 174 24.41 13.53 1.12
CA LEU A 174 25.24 13.99 0.01
C LEU A 174 25.00 15.47 -0.31
N ILE A 175 23.75 15.84 -0.55
CA ILE A 175 23.34 17.20 -0.89
C ILE A 175 23.53 18.12 0.33
N GLY A 176 23.17 17.67 1.53
CA GLY A 176 23.25 18.45 2.76
C GLY A 176 24.67 18.80 3.14
N GLY A 177 25.58 17.82 3.11
CA GLY A 177 27.01 18.04 3.34
C GLY A 177 27.61 18.97 2.29
N PHE A 178 27.25 18.80 1.01
CA PHE A 178 27.76 19.66 -0.07
C PHE A 178 27.28 21.11 0.03
N LEU A 179 25.98 21.32 0.31
CA LEU A 179 25.40 22.65 0.42
C LEU A 179 25.88 23.37 1.68
N ALA A 180 25.86 22.71 2.83
CA ALA A 180 26.30 23.30 4.10
C ALA A 180 27.81 23.54 4.14
N GLY A 181 28.62 22.71 3.47
CA GLY A 181 30.08 22.86 3.43
C GLY A 181 30.59 24.04 2.61
N ARG A 182 29.75 24.69 1.80
CA ARG A 182 30.10 25.89 1.03
C ARG A 182 29.91 27.14 1.86
N SER A 183 30.89 28.04 1.88
CA SER A 183 30.78 29.33 2.58
C SER A 183 29.67 30.22 2.00
N SER A 184 29.57 30.32 0.68
CA SER A 184 28.43 30.95 0.00
C SER A 184 28.10 30.27 -1.33
N ILE A 185 26.81 30.28 -1.67
CA ILE A 185 26.27 29.82 -2.95
C ILE A 185 25.31 30.91 -3.43
N LEU A 186 25.57 31.49 -4.60
CA LEU A 186 24.77 32.58 -5.17
C LEU A 186 24.54 33.75 -4.19
N ALA A 187 25.60 34.17 -3.48
CA ALA A 187 25.59 35.22 -2.44
C ALA A 187 24.75 34.93 -1.17
N ILE A 188 24.23 33.71 -1.02
CA ILE A 188 23.52 33.24 0.17
C ILE A 188 24.43 32.26 0.92
N ALA A 189 24.39 32.25 2.25
CA ALA A 189 25.11 31.27 3.07
C ALA A 189 24.78 29.83 2.63
N GLY A 190 25.79 28.97 2.47
CA GLY A 190 25.59 27.63 1.89
C GLY A 190 24.57 26.78 2.65
N TRP A 191 24.55 26.86 3.99
CA TRP A 191 23.58 26.09 4.78
C TRP A 191 22.13 26.49 4.52
N ARG A 192 21.83 27.74 4.12
CA ARG A 192 20.45 28.16 3.82
C ARG A 192 19.89 27.44 2.60
N TRP A 193 20.76 26.98 1.70
CA TRP A 193 20.38 26.16 0.55
C TRP A 193 19.87 24.78 0.93
N VAL A 194 20.21 24.28 2.12
CA VAL A 194 19.64 23.04 2.69
C VAL A 194 18.11 23.12 2.75
N PHE A 195 17.57 24.31 3.00
CA PHE A 195 16.12 24.55 3.00
C PHE A 195 15.62 25.11 1.66
N LEU A 196 16.39 25.95 0.96
CA LEU A 196 15.96 26.52 -0.32
C LEU A 196 15.86 25.49 -1.43
N VAL A 197 16.63 24.39 -1.40
CA VAL A 197 16.54 23.31 -2.40
C VAL A 197 15.13 22.71 -2.50
N ASN A 198 14.39 22.74 -1.39
CA ASN A 198 13.03 22.22 -1.35
C ASN A 198 12.02 23.14 -2.08
N VAL A 199 12.30 24.44 -2.16
CA VAL A 199 11.37 25.43 -2.73
C VAL A 199 11.11 25.20 -4.23
N PRO A 200 12.12 25.13 -5.13
CA PRO A 200 11.86 24.90 -6.55
C PRO A 200 11.25 23.52 -6.80
N VAL A 201 11.72 22.49 -6.11
CA VAL A 201 11.18 21.12 -6.23
C VAL A 201 9.72 21.07 -5.78
N GLY A 202 9.40 21.73 -4.66
CA GLY A 202 8.05 21.84 -4.16
C GLY A 202 7.14 22.63 -5.09
N ILE A 203 7.60 23.71 -5.73
CA ILE A 203 6.82 24.48 -6.71
C ILE A 203 6.45 23.59 -7.90
N ILE A 204 7.41 22.78 -8.39
CA ILE A 204 7.15 21.80 -9.45
C ILE A 204 6.10 20.78 -8.98
N ALA A 205 6.25 20.22 -7.78
CA ALA A 205 5.27 19.27 -7.22
C ALA A 205 3.88 19.91 -7.09
N LEU A 206 3.80 21.14 -6.59
CA LEU A 206 2.57 21.91 -6.44
C LEU A 206 1.88 22.10 -7.79
N PHE A 207 2.64 22.49 -8.82
CA PHE A 207 2.11 22.68 -10.17
C PHE A 207 1.59 21.37 -10.77
N VAL A 208 2.37 20.29 -10.69
CA VAL A 208 1.99 18.97 -11.21
C VAL A 208 0.73 18.48 -10.52
N VAL A 209 0.68 18.50 -9.19
CA VAL A 209 -0.49 18.08 -8.42
C VAL A 209 -1.71 18.95 -8.74
N ALA A 210 -1.55 20.28 -8.79
CA ALA A 210 -2.66 21.19 -9.04
C ALA A 210 -3.33 20.92 -10.40
N LYS A 211 -2.53 20.59 -11.42
CA LYS A 211 -3.02 20.29 -12.77
C LYS A 211 -3.56 18.88 -12.92
N VAL A 212 -2.89 17.88 -12.34
CA VAL A 212 -3.07 16.48 -12.69
C VAL A 212 -3.97 15.74 -11.70
N LEU A 213 -3.94 16.09 -10.42
CA LEU A 213 -4.72 15.40 -9.39
C LEU A 213 -6.18 15.87 -9.40
N ASN A 214 -7.03 15.26 -10.23
CA ASN A 214 -8.48 15.49 -10.24
C ASN A 214 -9.20 14.22 -9.80
N LEU A 215 -9.54 14.14 -8.52
CA LEU A 215 -10.26 13.01 -7.95
C LEU A 215 -11.74 13.38 -7.76
N PRO A 216 -12.68 12.56 -8.26
CA PRO A 216 -14.10 12.71 -7.93
C PRO A 216 -14.26 12.63 -6.40
N HIS A 217 -14.85 13.65 -5.79
CA HIS A 217 -15.09 13.69 -4.35
C HIS A 217 -16.57 13.89 -4.07
N THR A 218 -17.19 12.93 -3.39
CA THR A 218 -18.52 13.07 -2.82
C THR A 218 -18.39 13.61 -1.40
N ARG A 219 -18.81 14.85 -1.20
CA ARG A 219 -18.76 15.53 0.11
C ARG A 219 -19.65 14.77 1.09
N ARG A 220 -19.11 14.39 2.24
CA ARG A 220 -19.86 13.80 3.36
C ARG A 220 -19.91 14.78 4.51
N GLU A 221 -21.10 15.03 5.06
CA GLU A 221 -21.26 15.86 6.24
C GLU A 221 -20.93 15.04 7.50
N HIS A 222 -19.85 15.42 8.19
CA HIS A 222 -19.39 14.82 9.44
C HIS A 222 -18.66 15.89 10.26
N ARG A 223 -18.74 15.84 11.59
CA ARG A 223 -18.10 16.84 12.46
C ARG A 223 -16.63 16.51 12.67
N ILE A 224 -15.80 17.55 12.79
CA ILE A 224 -14.36 17.42 13.02
C ILE A 224 -14.08 17.39 14.53
N ASP A 225 -13.32 16.39 14.96
CA ASP A 225 -12.86 16.26 16.35
C ASP A 225 -11.64 17.13 16.65
N TRP A 226 -11.86 18.44 16.76
CA TRP A 226 -10.82 19.40 17.15
C TRP A 226 -10.36 19.20 18.60
N TRP A 227 -11.24 18.74 19.48
CA TRP A 227 -10.92 18.51 20.89
C TRP A 227 -10.03 17.28 21.06
N GLY A 228 -10.26 16.21 20.32
CA GLY A 228 -9.40 15.03 20.27
C GLY A 228 -8.00 15.39 19.76
N ALA A 229 -7.93 16.17 18.68
CA ALA A 229 -6.65 16.68 18.16
C ALA A 229 -5.90 17.57 19.17
N LEU A 230 -6.60 18.43 19.90
CA LEU A 230 -5.97 19.29 20.92
C LEU A 230 -5.49 18.47 22.13
N THR A 231 -6.33 17.57 22.64
CA THR A 231 -6.03 16.78 23.83
C THR A 231 -4.92 15.76 23.58
N ILE A 232 -4.85 15.13 22.39
CA ILE A 232 -3.74 14.26 22.03
C ILE A 232 -2.43 15.05 21.89
N ALA A 233 -2.48 16.28 21.36
CA ALA A 233 -1.31 17.15 21.29
C ALA A 233 -0.82 17.53 22.71
N ILE A 234 -1.72 17.93 23.60
CA ILE A 234 -1.40 18.22 25.01
C ILE A 234 -0.89 16.96 25.73
N GLY A 235 -1.39 15.78 25.38
CA GLY A 235 -0.95 14.52 25.97
C GLY A 235 0.44 14.08 25.52
N VAL A 236 0.72 14.19 24.22
CA VAL A 236 1.92 13.60 23.60
C VAL A 236 3.09 14.59 23.57
N VAL A 237 2.86 15.86 23.23
CA VAL A 237 3.95 16.86 23.09
C VAL A 237 4.81 16.96 24.35
N PRO A 238 4.26 17.11 25.58
CA PRO A 238 5.07 17.22 26.79
C PRO A 238 5.89 15.95 27.07
N LEU A 239 5.35 14.77 26.78
CA LEU A 239 6.05 13.51 26.97
C LEU A 239 7.23 13.38 26.01
N LEU A 240 7.04 13.75 24.73
CA LEU A 240 8.13 13.82 23.76
C LEU A 240 9.18 14.87 24.16
N LEU A 241 8.74 15.97 24.75
CA LEU A 241 9.60 17.03 25.27
C LEU A 241 10.53 16.51 26.39
N VAL A 242 10.00 15.71 27.32
CA VAL A 242 10.81 15.08 28.37
C VAL A 242 11.68 13.96 27.80
N ALA A 243 11.20 13.23 26.80
CA ALA A 243 12.03 12.23 26.14
C ALA A 243 13.30 12.88 25.55
N GLU A 244 13.15 14.04 24.90
CA GLU A 244 14.26 14.77 24.30
C GLU A 244 15.14 15.51 25.33
N GLN A 245 14.52 16.27 26.23
CA GLN A 245 15.23 17.17 27.16
C GLN A 245 15.47 16.56 28.54
N GLY A 246 15.04 15.33 28.78
CA GLY A 246 15.17 14.66 30.08
C GLY A 246 16.62 14.52 30.54
N GLN A 247 17.57 14.37 29.60
CA GLN A 247 18.99 14.38 29.90
C GLN A 247 19.50 15.75 30.40
N THR A 248 19.06 16.85 29.79
CA THR A 248 19.53 18.20 30.14
C THR A 248 18.81 18.75 31.36
N TRP A 249 17.51 18.52 31.46
CA TRP A 249 16.68 19.00 32.56
C TRP A 249 16.79 18.11 33.81
N GLY A 250 17.15 16.84 33.62
CA GLY A 250 16.99 15.81 34.63
C GLY A 250 15.57 15.21 34.58
N TRP A 251 15.51 13.88 34.52
CA TRP A 251 14.27 13.10 34.45
C TRP A 251 13.34 13.33 35.65
N THR A 252 13.90 13.69 36.81
CA THR A 252 13.16 13.97 38.06
C THR A 252 13.04 15.46 38.37
N SER A 253 13.30 16.34 37.40
CA SER A 253 13.18 17.78 37.61
C SER A 253 11.72 18.24 37.66
N THR A 254 11.48 19.41 38.26
CA THR A 254 10.14 20.03 38.28
C THR A 254 9.57 20.19 36.87
N LYS A 255 10.40 20.54 35.87
CA LYS A 255 9.99 20.66 34.46
C LYS A 255 9.49 19.32 33.92
N SER A 256 10.23 18.24 34.16
CA SER A 256 9.85 16.89 33.74
C SER A 256 8.56 16.43 34.41
N TYR A 257 8.40 16.68 35.72
CA TYR A 257 7.15 16.35 36.42
C TYR A 257 5.94 17.14 35.91
N VAL A 258 6.10 18.44 35.61
CA VAL A 258 5.04 19.24 34.99
C VAL A 258 4.65 18.64 33.64
N CYS A 259 5.63 18.28 32.80
CA CYS A 259 5.35 17.64 31.52
C CYS A 259 4.69 16.27 31.66
N TYR A 260 5.10 15.44 32.63
CA TYR A 260 4.44 14.17 32.92
C TYR A 260 3.01 14.37 33.39
N ALA A 261 2.76 15.34 34.27
CA ALA A 261 1.43 15.65 34.76
C ALA A 261 0.52 16.18 33.64
N VAL A 262 0.98 17.16 32.86
CA VAL A 262 0.24 17.71 31.72
C VAL A 262 0.00 16.64 30.66
N GLY A 263 1.00 15.82 30.35
CA GLY A 263 0.88 14.71 29.41
C GLY A 263 -0.13 13.67 29.88
N LEU A 264 -0.07 13.26 31.15
CA LEU A 264 -1.02 12.31 31.74
C LEU A 264 -2.45 12.86 31.72
N VAL A 265 -2.65 14.12 32.14
CA VAL A 265 -3.95 14.78 32.10
C VAL A 265 -4.45 14.91 30.66
N GLY A 266 -3.59 15.26 29.72
CA GLY A 266 -3.91 15.36 28.30
C GLY A 266 -4.34 14.02 27.69
N LEU A 267 -3.64 12.93 28.01
CA LEU A 267 -4.01 11.58 27.57
C LEU A 267 -5.31 11.08 28.21
N ILE A 268 -5.52 11.36 29.49
CA ILE A 268 -6.79 11.04 30.17
C ILE A 268 -7.94 11.83 29.51
N ALA A 269 -7.77 13.14 29.32
CA ALA A 269 -8.74 13.99 28.65
C ALA A 269 -9.01 13.50 27.22
N TRP A 270 -7.98 13.09 26.49
CA TRP A 270 -8.08 12.52 25.15
C TRP A 270 -8.94 11.26 25.15
N VAL A 271 -8.74 10.32 26.08
CA VAL A 271 -9.58 9.12 26.20
C VAL A 271 -11.05 9.47 26.43
N PHE A 272 -11.35 10.46 27.28
CA PHE A 272 -12.72 10.89 27.54
C PHE A 272 -13.35 11.61 26.33
N VAL A 273 -12.60 12.50 25.66
CA VAL A 273 -13.06 13.23 24.48
C VAL A 273 -13.34 12.27 23.32
N GLU A 274 -12.41 11.36 23.01
CA GLU A 274 -12.59 10.38 21.94
C GLU A 274 -13.77 9.45 22.23
N ARG A 275 -13.97 9.07 23.49
CA ARG A 275 -15.13 8.26 23.90
C ARG A 275 -16.45 9.03 23.76
N ALA A 276 -16.45 10.33 24.03
CA ALA A 276 -17.62 11.19 23.88
C ALA A 276 -17.96 11.49 22.40
N MET A 277 -16.94 11.58 21.54
CA MET A 277 -17.10 11.84 20.10
C MET A 277 -17.53 10.61 19.29
N GLY A 278 -17.34 9.39 19.80
CA GLY A 278 -17.86 8.16 19.18
C GLY A 278 -17.26 7.89 17.80
N ASP A 279 -18.09 7.78 16.77
CA ASP A 279 -17.64 7.56 15.38
C ASP A 279 -17.01 8.81 14.76
N GLU A 280 -17.28 9.98 15.31
CA GLU A 280 -16.67 11.24 14.89
C GLU A 280 -15.30 11.48 15.54
N ALA A 281 -14.78 10.55 16.34
CA ALA A 281 -13.51 10.68 17.05
C ALA A 281 -12.29 10.52 16.11
N LEU A 282 -11.14 11.13 16.41
CA LEU A 282 -9.96 11.05 15.54
C LEU A 282 -9.41 9.61 15.46
N ILE A 283 -9.39 8.90 16.57
CA ILE A 283 -9.06 7.47 16.66
C ILE A 283 -10.17 6.77 17.46
N PRO A 284 -11.24 6.29 16.79
CA PRO A 284 -12.40 5.72 17.47
C PRO A 284 -12.01 4.59 18.43
N MET A 285 -12.35 4.74 19.70
CA MET A 285 -12.00 3.77 20.76
C MET A 285 -12.55 2.37 20.50
N ARG A 286 -13.60 2.25 19.67
CA ARG A 286 -14.13 0.96 19.22
C ARG A 286 -13.10 0.12 18.44
N LEU A 287 -12.15 0.75 17.74
CA LEU A 287 -11.10 0.02 17.01
C LEU A 287 -10.24 -0.81 17.97
N PHE A 288 -9.98 -0.32 19.18
CA PHE A 288 -9.22 -1.04 20.20
C PHE A 288 -9.96 -2.23 20.82
N ARG A 289 -11.28 -2.37 20.59
CA ARG A 289 -12.00 -3.60 20.94
C ARG A 289 -11.56 -4.78 20.08
N SER A 290 -11.09 -4.54 18.86
CA SER A 290 -10.47 -5.58 18.04
C SER A 290 -9.11 -5.93 18.63
N SER A 291 -8.99 -7.18 19.11
CA SER A 291 -7.73 -7.66 19.68
C SER A 291 -6.57 -7.61 18.68
N VAL A 292 -6.85 -7.68 17.38
CA VAL A 292 -5.84 -7.58 16.32
C VAL A 292 -5.36 -6.15 16.15
N PHE A 293 -6.29 -5.19 16.09
CA PHE A 293 -5.93 -3.77 16.03
C PHE A 293 -5.07 -3.35 17.22
N SER A 294 -5.49 -3.69 18.45
CA SER A 294 -4.75 -3.34 19.67
C SER A 294 -3.36 -3.95 19.73
N LYS A 295 -3.23 -5.25 19.41
CA LYS A 295 -1.92 -5.93 19.40
C LYS A 295 -1.01 -5.41 18.29
N MET A 296 -1.54 -5.13 17.11
CA MET A 296 -0.76 -4.59 15.99
C MET A 296 -0.34 -3.14 16.23
N SER A 297 -1.18 -2.32 16.87
CA SER A 297 -0.79 -0.99 17.33
C SER A 297 0.32 -1.06 18.38
N LEU A 298 0.21 -1.95 19.38
CA LEU A 298 1.27 -2.18 20.37
C LEU A 298 2.57 -2.64 19.70
N LEU A 299 2.48 -3.59 18.78
CA LEU A 299 3.62 -4.09 18.00
C LEU A 299 4.25 -2.96 17.16
N SER A 300 3.44 -2.05 16.64
CA SER A 300 3.91 -0.87 15.89
C SER A 300 4.70 0.09 16.77
N VAL A 301 4.27 0.33 18.02
CA VAL A 301 5.04 1.10 19.02
C VAL A 301 6.38 0.42 19.31
N LEU A 302 6.37 -0.88 19.62
CA LEU A 302 7.58 -1.63 19.97
C LEU A 302 8.59 -1.64 18.82
N ILE A 303 8.12 -1.92 17.60
CA ILE A 303 8.96 -1.90 16.40
C ILE A 303 9.46 -0.50 16.09
N GLY A 304 8.63 0.53 16.26
CA GLY A 304 9.07 1.93 16.18
C GLY A 304 10.25 2.19 17.11
N MET A 305 10.11 1.80 18.38
CA MET A 305 11.11 2.00 19.43
C MET A 305 12.44 1.31 19.12
N GLY A 306 12.42 0.02 18.78
CA GLY A 306 13.64 -0.70 18.42
C GLY A 306 14.24 -0.24 17.09
N MET A 307 13.41 0.04 16.09
CA MET A 307 13.85 0.48 14.76
C MET A 307 14.59 1.82 14.82
N PHE A 308 13.94 2.89 15.27
CA PHE A 308 14.53 4.23 15.19
C PHE A 308 15.73 4.37 16.12
N GLY A 309 15.61 3.84 17.34
CA GLY A 309 16.71 3.88 18.29
C GLY A 309 17.91 3.03 17.84
N GLY A 310 17.69 1.80 17.33
CA GLY A 310 18.77 0.95 16.83
C GLY A 310 19.39 1.45 15.54
N MET A 311 18.59 2.00 14.63
CA MET A 311 19.05 2.52 13.35
C MET A 311 19.88 3.80 13.49
N MET A 312 19.63 4.62 14.53
CA MET A 312 20.42 5.81 14.81
C MET A 312 21.84 5.49 15.30
N MET A 313 22.07 4.33 15.91
CA MET A 313 23.39 3.92 16.35
C MET A 313 24.34 3.70 15.15
N VAL A 314 23.85 3.15 14.04
CA VAL A 314 24.67 2.84 12.87
C VAL A 314 25.47 4.05 12.33
N PRO A 315 24.85 5.20 12.01
CA PRO A 315 25.59 6.38 11.55
C PRO A 315 26.51 6.97 12.64
N LEU A 316 26.14 6.89 13.93
CA LEU A 316 27.02 7.33 15.02
C LEU A 316 28.30 6.49 15.09
N TYR A 317 28.19 5.17 14.94
CA TYR A 317 29.35 4.28 14.85
C TYR A 317 30.25 4.64 13.66
N LEU A 318 29.66 4.79 12.47
CA LEU A 318 30.42 5.11 11.27
C LEU A 318 31.13 6.46 11.37
N GLN A 319 30.49 7.48 11.94
CA GLN A 319 31.05 8.83 11.98
C GLN A 319 32.00 9.06 13.16
N ILE A 320 31.68 8.56 14.35
CA ILE A 320 32.47 8.81 15.57
C ILE A 320 33.57 7.75 15.75
N VAL A 321 33.23 6.47 15.58
CA VAL A 321 34.17 5.36 15.83
C VAL A 321 35.05 5.11 14.60
N LYS A 322 34.42 4.91 13.43
CA LYS A 322 35.15 4.68 12.16
C LYS A 322 35.69 5.94 11.53
N GLY A 323 35.20 7.09 11.96
CA GLY A 323 35.70 8.36 11.49
C GLY A 323 35.41 8.66 10.02
N VAL A 324 34.40 8.03 9.42
CA VAL A 324 34.05 8.33 8.03
C VAL A 324 33.22 9.62 7.95
N SER A 325 33.37 10.37 6.84
CA SER A 325 32.56 11.57 6.61
C SER A 325 31.06 11.24 6.55
N PRO A 326 30.16 12.20 6.84
CA PRO A 326 28.70 12.00 6.72
C PRO A 326 28.28 11.46 5.35
N THR A 327 28.91 11.98 4.28
CA THR A 327 28.74 11.51 2.90
C THR A 327 29.08 10.03 2.73
N LYS A 328 30.27 9.61 3.22
CA LYS A 328 30.70 8.22 3.12
C LYS A 328 29.86 7.32 4.04
N SER A 329 29.44 7.80 5.20
CA SER A 329 28.51 7.11 6.09
C SER A 329 27.18 6.81 5.39
N GLY A 330 26.60 7.79 4.69
CA GLY A 330 25.37 7.58 3.91
C GLY A 330 25.53 6.52 2.82
N LEU A 331 26.66 6.52 2.09
CA LEU A 331 26.96 5.49 1.09
C LEU A 331 27.17 4.09 1.71
N LEU A 332 27.83 4.01 2.87
CA LEU A 332 28.06 2.75 3.58
C LEU A 332 26.78 2.15 4.16
N MET A 333 25.69 2.92 4.27
CA MET A 333 24.38 2.45 4.69
C MET A 333 23.53 1.88 3.53
N LEU A 334 24.01 1.92 2.28
CA LEU A 334 23.31 1.32 1.13
C LEU A 334 22.90 -0.15 1.34
N PRO A 335 23.70 -1.04 1.94
CA PRO A 335 23.30 -2.42 2.19
C PRO A 335 22.05 -2.55 3.06
N LEU A 336 21.84 -1.64 4.03
CA LEU A 336 20.62 -1.59 4.83
C LEU A 336 19.39 -1.38 3.94
N MET A 337 19.48 -0.44 3.00
CA MET A 337 18.41 -0.16 2.05
C MET A 337 18.19 -1.31 1.08
N VAL A 338 19.27 -1.93 0.58
CA VAL A 338 19.19 -3.12 -0.28
C VAL A 338 18.48 -4.26 0.45
N GLY A 339 18.83 -4.51 1.71
CA GLY A 339 18.16 -5.51 2.53
C GLY A 339 16.66 -5.22 2.70
N MET A 340 16.30 -3.97 2.98
CA MET A 340 14.90 -3.56 3.12
C MET A 340 14.11 -3.69 1.81
N ILE A 341 14.69 -3.30 0.68
CA ILE A 341 14.09 -3.40 -0.64
C ILE A 341 13.91 -4.86 -1.06
N ALA A 342 14.97 -5.67 -0.96
CA ALA A 342 14.94 -7.09 -1.30
C ALA A 342 13.92 -7.85 -0.44
N GLY A 343 13.92 -7.59 0.87
CA GLY A 343 12.95 -8.18 1.80
C GLY A 343 11.52 -7.80 1.43
N THR A 344 11.25 -6.53 1.13
CA THR A 344 9.90 -6.08 0.76
C THR A 344 9.40 -6.77 -0.51
N MET A 345 10.27 -6.94 -1.53
CA MET A 345 9.92 -7.65 -2.75
C MET A 345 9.61 -9.13 -2.50
N VAL A 346 10.44 -9.81 -1.71
CA VAL A 346 10.26 -11.23 -1.39
C VAL A 346 9.00 -11.45 -0.57
N VAL A 347 8.83 -10.68 0.52
CA VAL A 347 7.66 -10.74 1.38
C VAL A 347 6.38 -10.44 0.60
N GLY A 348 6.37 -9.39 -0.22
CA GLY A 348 5.23 -9.04 -1.06
C GLY A 348 4.82 -10.15 -2.01
N ARG A 349 5.78 -10.79 -2.71
CA ARG A 349 5.53 -11.92 -3.62
C ARG A 349 4.99 -13.15 -2.89
N ILE A 350 5.50 -13.45 -1.69
CA ILE A 350 5.02 -14.60 -0.92
C ILE A 350 3.61 -14.35 -0.40
N ILE A 351 3.31 -13.15 0.13
CA ILE A 351 1.96 -12.79 0.58
C ILE A 351 0.97 -12.85 -0.58
N SER A 352 1.33 -12.32 -1.75
CA SER A 352 0.44 -12.35 -2.91
C SER A 352 0.10 -13.78 -3.38
N LYS A 353 1.02 -14.74 -3.19
CA LYS A 353 0.81 -16.14 -3.56
C LYS A 353 0.11 -16.96 -2.47
N THR A 354 0.47 -16.73 -1.22
CA THR A 354 0.04 -17.58 -0.09
C THR A 354 -1.16 -17.03 0.68
N GLY A 355 -1.42 -15.73 0.58
CA GLY A 355 -2.42 -15.03 1.39
C GLY A 355 -2.09 -14.93 2.88
N LYS A 356 -0.94 -15.43 3.33
CA LYS A 356 -0.53 -15.47 4.73
C LYS A 356 0.44 -14.33 5.01
N TYR A 357 0.11 -13.45 5.94
CA TYR A 357 0.96 -12.30 6.28
C TYR A 357 1.54 -12.38 7.70
N LYS A 358 0.93 -13.15 8.60
CA LYS A 358 1.34 -13.20 10.02
C LYS A 358 2.79 -13.65 10.23
N ILE A 359 3.32 -14.52 9.37
CA ILE A 359 4.67 -15.06 9.53
C ILE A 359 5.75 -13.97 9.37
N PHE A 360 5.48 -12.90 8.64
CA PHE A 360 6.48 -11.89 8.29
C PHE A 360 6.85 -10.96 9.45
N PRO A 361 5.93 -10.43 10.26
CA PRO A 361 6.31 -9.72 11.48
C PRO A 361 7.09 -10.59 12.47
N ILE A 362 6.80 -11.90 12.53
CA ILE A 362 7.51 -12.85 13.39
C ILE A 362 8.95 -13.04 12.89
N VAL A 363 9.12 -13.39 11.61
CA VAL A 363 10.46 -13.55 11.02
C VAL A 363 11.22 -12.22 11.04
N GLY A 364 10.55 -11.11 10.73
CA GLY A 364 11.12 -9.77 10.73
C GLY A 364 11.67 -9.37 12.10
N THR A 365 10.90 -9.58 13.17
CA THR A 365 11.36 -9.32 14.55
C THR A 365 12.52 -10.23 14.96
N VAL A 366 12.53 -11.52 14.56
CA VAL A 366 13.68 -12.42 14.77
C VAL A 366 14.93 -11.91 14.06
N LEU A 367 14.82 -11.49 12.80
CA LEU A 367 15.95 -10.93 12.05
C LEU A 367 16.46 -9.63 12.67
N LEU A 368 15.58 -8.77 13.19
CA LEU A 368 15.98 -7.56 13.91
C LEU A 368 16.71 -7.88 15.22
N ILE A 369 16.22 -8.85 16.01
CA ILE A 369 16.91 -9.33 17.21
C ILE A 369 18.28 -9.87 16.84
N ALA A 370 18.37 -10.72 15.82
CA ALA A 370 19.63 -11.29 15.36
C ALA A 370 20.62 -10.20 14.92
N ALA A 371 20.17 -9.22 14.12
CA ALA A 371 21.00 -8.10 13.70
C ALA A 371 21.50 -7.28 14.90
N MET A 372 20.63 -6.94 15.85
CA MET A 372 21.02 -6.19 17.06
C MET A 372 21.99 -6.96 17.95
N LEU A 373 21.82 -8.28 18.11
CA LEU A 373 22.75 -9.11 18.84
C LEU A 373 24.09 -9.25 18.11
N LEU A 374 24.11 -9.31 16.77
CA LEU A 374 25.34 -9.27 15.99
C LEU A 374 26.06 -7.93 16.17
N PHE A 375 25.34 -6.80 16.12
CA PHE A 375 25.91 -5.50 16.45
C PHE A 375 26.49 -5.45 17.88
N HIS A 376 25.83 -6.08 18.84
CA HIS A 376 26.30 -6.15 20.22
C HIS A 376 27.56 -7.02 20.38
N TYR A 377 27.58 -8.24 19.83
CA TYR A 377 28.66 -9.20 20.10
C TYR A 377 29.85 -9.11 19.14
N ARG A 378 29.66 -8.62 17.91
CA ARG A 378 30.67 -8.71 16.84
C ARG A 378 31.26 -7.36 16.45
N VAL A 379 30.52 -6.27 16.60
CA VAL A 379 30.99 -4.95 16.17
C VAL A 379 31.84 -4.32 17.26
N GLN A 380 33.15 -4.34 17.07
CA GLN A 380 34.14 -3.64 17.87
C GLN A 380 34.60 -2.38 17.16
N TRP A 381 35.44 -1.58 17.80
CA TRP A 381 35.92 -0.32 17.22
C TRP A 381 36.74 -0.51 15.93
N ASP A 382 37.41 -1.66 15.79
CA ASP A 382 38.30 -2.03 14.67
C ASP A 382 37.63 -2.94 13.63
N SER A 383 36.38 -3.40 13.86
CA SER A 383 35.68 -4.33 12.97
C SER A 383 35.72 -3.95 11.47
N PRO A 384 35.93 -4.90 10.56
CA PRO A 384 35.91 -4.64 9.13
C PRO A 384 34.56 -4.07 8.66
N LEU A 385 34.58 -3.02 7.83
CA LEU A 385 33.36 -2.41 7.29
C LEU A 385 32.44 -3.40 6.55
N PRO A 386 32.93 -4.38 5.76
CA PRO A 386 32.06 -5.35 5.10
C PRO A 386 31.24 -6.20 6.07
N GLU A 387 31.78 -6.52 7.24
CA GLU A 387 31.06 -7.26 8.28
C GLU A 387 29.93 -6.41 8.87
N THR A 388 30.21 -5.15 9.20
CA THR A 388 29.17 -4.21 9.65
C THR A 388 28.08 -3.99 8.59
N MET A 389 28.47 -3.91 7.31
CA MET A 389 27.56 -3.78 6.17
C MET A 389 26.65 -5.01 6.00
N ALA A 390 27.14 -6.22 6.28
CA ALA A 390 26.32 -7.44 6.26
C ALA A 390 25.24 -7.40 7.36
N TYR A 391 25.59 -6.92 8.56
CA TYR A 391 24.62 -6.76 9.66
C TYR A 391 23.59 -5.67 9.37
N MET A 392 24.00 -4.59 8.71
CA MET A 392 23.08 -3.56 8.21
C MET A 392 22.08 -4.14 7.21
N ALA A 393 22.53 -4.97 6.27
CA ALA A 393 21.64 -5.63 5.30
C ALA A 393 20.64 -6.57 6.00
N LEU A 394 21.10 -7.34 6.99
CA LEU A 394 20.23 -8.19 7.82
C LEU A 394 19.19 -7.37 8.60
N PHE A 395 19.61 -6.24 9.17
CA PHE A 395 18.71 -5.31 9.86
C PHE A 395 17.63 -4.79 8.90
N GLY A 396 18.03 -4.35 7.70
CA GLY A 396 17.10 -3.93 6.64
C GLY A 396 16.10 -5.01 6.23
N LEU A 397 16.56 -6.25 6.06
CA LEU A 397 15.69 -7.39 5.80
C LEU A 397 14.65 -7.59 6.91
N GLY A 398 15.06 -7.47 8.17
CA GLY A 398 14.15 -7.55 9.31
C GLY A 398 13.08 -6.45 9.33
N LEU A 399 13.46 -5.22 8.98
CA LEU A 399 12.53 -4.09 8.89
C LEU A 399 11.43 -4.30 7.84
N SER A 400 11.77 -4.94 6.72
CA SER A 400 10.84 -5.18 5.62
C SER A 400 9.62 -6.03 6.02
N GLY A 401 9.84 -7.04 6.87
CA GLY A 401 8.79 -7.92 7.39
C GLY A 401 7.83 -7.22 8.36
N CYS A 402 8.16 -5.99 8.77
CA CYS A 402 7.43 -5.24 9.79
C CYS A 402 6.73 -4.00 9.22
N MET A 403 7.42 -3.14 8.46
CA MET A 403 6.92 -1.81 8.06
C MET A 403 5.54 -1.85 7.40
N GLN A 404 5.41 -2.62 6.32
CA GLN A 404 4.21 -2.62 5.50
C GLN A 404 3.16 -3.61 6.02
N ILE A 405 3.61 -4.68 6.66
CA ILE A 405 2.75 -5.79 7.06
C ILE A 405 1.88 -5.45 8.26
N LEU A 406 2.40 -4.68 9.22
CA LEU A 406 1.59 -4.21 10.36
C LEU A 406 0.46 -3.30 9.89
N THR A 407 0.76 -2.39 8.97
CA THR A 407 -0.23 -1.51 8.37
C THR A 407 -1.30 -2.31 7.63
N LEU A 408 -0.90 -3.32 6.84
CA LEU A 408 -1.83 -4.23 6.16
C LEU A 408 -2.71 -5.01 7.16
N ALA A 409 -2.12 -5.54 8.23
CA ALA A 409 -2.83 -6.29 9.26
C ALA A 409 -3.87 -5.42 9.98
N VAL A 410 -3.50 -4.18 10.31
CA VAL A 410 -4.40 -3.19 10.92
C VAL A 410 -5.54 -2.84 9.96
N GLN A 411 -5.25 -2.55 8.69
CA GLN A 411 -6.26 -2.28 7.66
C GLN A 411 -7.24 -3.45 7.47
N ASN A 412 -6.75 -4.69 7.49
CA ASN A 412 -7.58 -5.87 7.31
C ASN A 412 -8.48 -6.17 8.54
N SER A 413 -8.11 -5.63 9.71
CA SER A 413 -8.84 -5.83 10.97
C SER A 413 -10.01 -4.87 11.21
N VAL A 414 -10.21 -3.88 10.30
CA VAL A 414 -11.21 -2.82 10.46
C VAL A 414 -12.19 -2.78 9.29
N GLU A 415 -13.34 -2.12 9.46
CA GLU A 415 -14.31 -1.93 8.39
C GLU A 415 -13.76 -0.99 7.30
N PRO A 416 -14.22 -1.10 6.03
CA PRO A 416 -13.75 -0.23 4.95
C PRO A 416 -13.87 1.26 5.25
N LYS A 417 -14.88 1.67 6.05
CA LYS A 417 -15.06 3.06 6.51
C LYS A 417 -13.93 3.60 7.40
N ASP A 418 -13.22 2.71 8.10
CA ASP A 418 -12.18 3.08 9.07
C ASP A 418 -10.76 2.87 8.54
N MET A 419 -10.60 2.44 7.28
CA MET A 419 -9.31 2.01 6.74
C MET A 419 -8.26 3.15 6.73
N GLY A 420 -8.68 4.39 6.45
CA GLY A 420 -7.83 5.58 6.51
C GLY A 420 -7.33 5.87 7.94
N VAL A 421 -8.26 5.90 8.90
CA VAL A 421 -7.97 6.12 10.33
C VAL A 421 -7.04 5.02 10.87
N ALA A 422 -7.28 3.76 10.51
CA ALA A 422 -6.47 2.64 10.95
C ALA A 422 -5.02 2.72 10.45
N THR A 423 -4.83 3.11 9.18
CA THR A 423 -3.51 3.33 8.57
C THR A 423 -2.76 4.48 9.24
N ALA A 424 -3.45 5.60 9.43
CA ALA A 424 -2.88 6.77 10.09
C ALA A 424 -2.52 6.46 11.55
N SER A 425 -3.37 5.73 12.27
CA SER A 425 -3.13 5.28 13.65
C SER A 425 -1.91 4.38 13.75
N ALA A 426 -1.77 3.37 12.88
CA ALA A 426 -0.60 2.50 12.87
C ALA A 426 0.71 3.28 12.66
N THR A 427 0.69 4.27 11.76
CA THR A 427 1.83 5.15 11.51
C THR A 427 2.13 6.04 12.71
N PHE A 428 1.10 6.62 13.32
CA PHE A 428 1.21 7.45 14.52
C PHE A 428 1.82 6.69 15.70
N PHE A 429 1.28 5.51 16.05
CA PHE A 429 1.81 4.67 17.13
C PHE A 429 3.26 4.25 16.88
N ARG A 430 3.58 3.91 15.63
CA ARG A 430 4.96 3.60 15.23
C ARG A 430 5.91 4.79 15.39
N GLN A 431 5.49 5.98 14.98
CA GLN A 431 6.30 7.19 15.14
C GLN A 431 6.48 7.56 16.61
N MET A 432 5.43 7.45 17.44
CA MET A 432 5.55 7.65 18.89
C MET A 432 6.56 6.68 19.51
N GLY A 433 6.48 5.39 19.15
CA GLY A 433 7.47 4.40 19.57
C GLY A 433 8.88 4.80 19.12
N GLY A 434 9.02 5.26 17.87
CA GLY A 434 10.29 5.71 17.30
C GLY A 434 10.93 6.88 18.03
N THR A 435 10.17 7.94 18.29
CA THR A 435 10.68 9.10 19.02
C THR A 435 11.06 8.73 20.45
N ALA A 436 10.22 7.93 21.14
CA ALA A 436 10.54 7.44 22.48
C ALA A 436 11.80 6.56 22.49
N GLY A 437 11.95 5.66 21.52
CA GLY A 437 13.11 4.76 21.41
C GLY A 437 14.42 5.50 21.15
N THR A 438 14.40 6.48 20.24
CA THR A 438 15.54 7.36 20.00
C THR A 438 15.98 8.06 21.27
N ALA A 439 15.05 8.71 21.98
CA ALA A 439 15.33 9.41 23.23
C ALA A 439 15.88 8.49 24.33
N ILE A 440 15.21 7.36 24.58
CA ILE A 440 15.63 6.39 25.61
C ILE A 440 17.02 5.86 25.31
N PHE A 441 17.29 5.43 24.07
CA PHE A 441 18.57 4.83 23.72
C PHE A 441 19.70 5.84 23.64
N LEU A 442 19.44 7.06 23.18
CA LEU A 442 20.44 8.13 23.21
C LEU A 442 20.78 8.51 24.66
N SER A 443 19.78 8.52 25.55
CA SER A 443 19.99 8.72 26.98
C SER A 443 20.82 7.58 27.59
N VAL A 444 20.54 6.33 27.24
CA VAL A 444 21.34 5.16 27.68
C VAL A 444 22.77 5.27 27.16
N LEU A 445 22.96 5.63 25.89
CA LEU A 445 24.28 5.85 25.30
C LEU A 445 25.06 6.88 26.10
N PHE A 446 24.52 8.09 26.25
CA PHE A 446 25.25 9.20 26.87
C PHE A 446 25.38 9.10 28.38
N SER A 447 24.46 8.43 29.06
CA SER A 447 24.62 8.14 30.50
C SER A 447 25.72 7.12 30.78
N THR A 448 26.02 6.23 29.83
CA THR A 448 27.02 5.16 30.02
C THR A 448 28.37 5.47 29.36
N VAL A 449 28.41 6.31 28.32
CA VAL A 449 29.61 6.57 27.52
C VAL A 449 30.78 7.13 28.34
N GLY A 450 30.52 8.01 29.31
CA GLY A 450 31.56 8.58 30.17
C GLY A 450 32.27 7.52 31.01
N ASP A 451 31.49 6.62 31.62
CA ASP A 451 32.00 5.52 32.43
C ASP A 451 32.75 4.48 31.56
N LYS A 452 32.20 4.19 30.37
CA LYS A 452 32.82 3.26 29.42
C LYS A 452 34.15 3.77 28.88
N ILE A 453 34.22 5.04 28.46
CA ILE A 453 35.48 5.70 28.06
C ILE A 453 36.48 5.66 29.22
N SER A 454 36.05 6.01 30.43
CA SER A 454 36.92 5.99 31.62
C SER A 454 37.43 4.59 31.95
N SER A 455 36.65 3.55 31.70
CA SER A 455 37.09 2.16 31.84
C SER A 455 38.08 1.74 30.75
N ALA A 456 37.84 2.12 29.49
CA ALA A 456 38.73 1.86 28.37
C ALA A 456 40.11 2.53 28.58
N PHE A 457 40.14 3.78 29.07
CA PHE A 457 41.39 4.46 29.42
C PHE A 457 42.15 3.76 30.53
N ARG A 458 41.47 3.26 31.57
CA ARG A 458 42.11 2.49 32.65
C ARG A 458 42.74 1.20 32.13
N SER A 459 42.06 0.49 31.23
CA SER A 459 42.59 -0.71 30.57
C SER A 459 43.77 -0.39 29.66
N ALA A 460 43.63 0.64 28.81
CA ALA A 460 44.66 1.05 27.87
C ALA A 460 45.93 1.55 28.57
N ALA A 461 45.82 2.24 29.70
CA ALA A 461 46.95 2.72 30.49
C ALA A 461 47.91 1.60 30.97
N GLN A 462 47.43 0.36 31.04
CA GLN A 462 48.24 -0.81 31.40
C GLN A 462 48.98 -1.41 30.20
N THR A 463 48.68 -0.98 28.97
CA THR A 463 49.29 -1.52 27.76
C THR A 463 50.63 -0.83 27.46
N PRO A 464 51.66 -1.58 27.02
CA PRO A 464 52.95 -1.00 26.65
C PRO A 464 52.86 0.04 25.53
N ALA A 465 51.94 -0.17 24.58
CA ALA A 465 51.75 0.73 23.45
C ALA A 465 51.22 2.11 23.88
N PHE A 466 50.28 2.15 24.83
CA PHE A 466 49.74 3.39 25.37
C PHE A 466 50.79 4.12 26.23
N GLN A 467 51.53 3.39 27.08
CA GLN A 467 52.62 3.98 27.86
C GLN A 467 53.71 4.56 26.95
N ALA A 468 54.10 3.85 25.88
CA ALA A 468 55.02 4.36 24.87
C ALA A 468 54.51 5.66 24.22
N ALA A 469 53.21 5.77 23.94
CA ALA A 469 52.62 7.00 23.41
C ALA A 469 52.75 8.19 24.37
N LEU A 470 52.62 7.98 25.70
CA LEU A 470 52.78 9.04 26.70
C LEU A 470 54.21 9.55 26.84
N HIS A 471 55.19 8.74 26.45
CA HIS A 471 56.62 9.08 26.48
C HIS A 471 57.18 9.52 25.12
N ASP A 472 56.41 9.37 24.04
CA ASP A 472 56.79 9.74 22.68
C ASP A 472 56.79 11.28 22.51
N PRO A 473 57.93 11.91 22.17
CA PRO A 473 58.02 13.35 21.97
C PRO A 473 57.09 13.88 20.87
N ALA A 474 56.87 13.10 19.81
CA ALA A 474 55.99 13.50 18.70
C ALA A 474 54.51 13.54 19.13
N VAL A 475 54.11 12.63 20.02
CA VAL A 475 52.75 12.60 20.59
C VAL A 475 52.53 13.77 21.53
N ARG A 476 53.50 14.08 22.40
CA ARG A 476 53.41 15.19 23.37
C ARG A 476 53.48 16.56 22.71
N ALA A 477 54.20 16.68 21.59
CA ALA A 477 54.33 17.92 20.83
C ALA A 477 53.10 18.23 19.96
N ASN A 478 52.25 17.24 19.64
CA ASN A 478 51.05 17.45 18.84
C ASN A 478 49.97 18.20 19.65
N PRO A 479 49.57 19.42 19.24
CA PRO A 479 48.55 20.21 19.95
C PRO A 479 47.21 19.49 20.09
N ALA A 480 46.84 18.62 19.15
CA ALA A 480 45.60 17.85 19.20
C ALA A 480 45.53 16.87 20.39
N ASN A 481 46.69 16.41 20.88
CA ASN A 481 46.77 15.47 21.99
C ASN A 481 46.75 16.15 23.37
N ALA A 482 46.98 17.47 23.43
CA ALA A 482 47.08 18.20 24.69
C ALA A 482 45.86 18.04 25.63
N PRO A 483 44.60 18.10 25.14
CA PRO A 483 43.42 17.93 26.00
C PRO A 483 43.37 16.55 26.67
N VAL A 484 43.76 15.50 25.95
CA VAL A 484 43.77 14.11 26.45
C VAL A 484 44.91 13.90 27.44
N LEU A 485 46.09 14.48 27.15
CA LEU A 485 47.24 14.41 28.05
C LEU A 485 46.98 15.17 29.36
N ASP A 486 46.22 16.25 29.34
CA ASP A 486 45.83 16.98 30.56
C ASP A 486 44.71 16.27 31.33
N MET A 487 43.75 15.64 30.63
CA MET A 487 42.77 14.74 31.25
C MET A 487 43.43 13.61 32.04
N LEU A 488 44.50 13.00 31.50
CA LEU A 488 45.25 11.94 32.17
C LEU A 488 46.02 12.42 33.42
N LYS A 489 46.47 13.67 33.44
CA LYS A 489 47.16 14.27 34.61
C LYS A 489 46.20 14.65 35.73
N HIS A 490 44.95 14.97 35.39
CA HIS A 490 43.93 15.39 36.35
C HIS A 490 42.64 14.56 36.23
N PRO A 491 42.67 13.24 36.55
CA PRO A 491 41.53 12.34 36.37
C PRO A 491 40.27 12.76 37.16
N ALA A 492 40.45 13.46 38.28
CA ALA A 492 39.38 13.91 39.18
C ALA A 492 38.73 15.24 38.76
N ALA A 493 39.42 16.06 37.95
CA ALA A 493 38.88 17.32 37.42
C ALA A 493 38.17 17.12 36.07
N SER A 494 38.55 16.07 35.33
CA SER A 494 37.90 15.62 34.10
C SER A 494 36.65 14.77 34.39
N GLY A 495 35.71 15.33 35.16
CA GLY A 495 34.42 14.69 35.41
C GLY A 495 33.72 14.34 34.10
N GLY A 496 33.65 13.05 33.82
CA GLY A 496 32.76 12.36 32.88
C GLY A 496 32.27 13.12 31.65
N GLY A 497 32.96 12.96 30.52
CA GLY A 497 32.36 12.92 29.18
C GLY A 497 31.76 14.21 28.59
N SER A 498 31.41 15.23 29.37
CA SER A 498 30.57 16.34 28.88
C SER A 498 31.22 17.14 27.74
N GLY A 499 32.51 17.46 27.84
CA GLY A 499 33.22 18.22 26.79
C GLY A 499 33.61 17.42 25.54
N VAL A 500 33.73 16.09 25.65
CA VAL A 500 34.06 15.18 24.53
C VAL A 500 32.82 14.94 23.64
N LEU A 501 31.63 15.15 24.21
CA LEU A 501 30.34 14.93 23.56
C LEU A 501 29.90 16.12 22.70
N ASP A 502 30.30 17.33 23.06
CA ASP A 502 29.96 18.54 22.30
C ASP A 502 30.78 18.65 21.00
N ASP A 503 32.02 18.13 20.97
CA ASP A 503 32.81 18.01 19.74
C ASP A 503 33.62 16.72 19.68
N SER A 504 33.17 15.74 18.90
CA SER A 504 33.89 14.48 18.65
C SER A 504 34.94 14.57 17.54
N SER A 505 35.10 15.74 16.88
CA SER A 505 35.99 15.88 15.72
C SER A 505 37.48 15.79 16.09
N PHE A 506 37.85 16.16 17.33
CA PHE A 506 39.23 16.05 17.81
C PHE A 506 39.70 14.60 17.89
N ILE A 507 38.81 13.62 18.11
CA ILE A 507 39.15 12.19 18.24
C ILE A 507 39.89 11.69 16.99
N GLN A 508 39.58 12.28 15.83
CA GLN A 508 40.19 11.94 14.54
C GLN A 508 41.58 12.55 14.33
N GLN A 509 41.92 13.58 15.11
CA GLN A 509 43.19 14.29 15.03
C GLN A 509 44.20 13.80 16.08
N LEU A 510 43.75 12.95 17.00
CA LEU A 510 44.58 12.31 18.03
C LEU A 510 45.54 11.28 17.43
N ASP A 511 46.65 11.04 18.13
CA ASP A 511 47.45 9.83 17.89
C ASP A 511 46.54 8.59 18.04
N PRO A 512 46.59 7.62 17.11
CA PRO A 512 45.72 6.44 17.13
C PRO A 512 45.71 5.70 18.48
N ARG A 513 46.85 5.68 19.19
CA ARG A 513 46.99 5.04 20.51
C ARG A 513 46.22 5.79 21.60
N LEU A 514 46.10 7.11 21.50
CA LEU A 514 45.30 7.94 22.41
C LEU A 514 43.82 7.99 22.01
N ALA A 515 43.51 7.80 20.73
CA ALA A 515 42.14 7.77 20.20
C ALA A 515 41.42 6.43 20.48
N GLN A 516 42.16 5.33 20.54
CA GLN A 516 41.60 3.98 20.70
C GLN A 516 40.67 3.84 21.92
N PRO A 517 41.02 4.32 23.14
CA PRO A 517 40.12 4.18 24.30
C PRO A 517 38.81 4.94 24.16
N PHE A 518 38.79 6.07 23.44
CA PHE A 518 37.56 6.77 23.11
C PHE A 518 36.67 5.94 22.19
N LYS A 519 37.26 5.35 21.15
CA LYS A 519 36.54 4.51 20.17
C LYS A 519 36.00 3.23 20.81
N GLU A 520 36.79 2.59 21.68
CA GLU A 520 36.39 1.44 22.50
C GLU A 520 35.23 1.80 23.43
N GLY A 521 35.42 2.81 24.29
CA GLY A 521 34.40 3.21 25.25
C GLY A 521 33.09 3.64 24.60
N PHE A 522 33.15 4.31 23.44
CA PHE A 522 31.96 4.66 22.68
C PHE A 522 31.27 3.41 22.10
N THR A 523 32.03 2.49 21.52
CA THR A 523 31.49 1.23 20.98
C THR A 523 30.83 0.38 22.08
N ASP A 524 31.46 0.28 23.25
CA ASP A 524 30.92 -0.44 24.40
C ASP A 524 29.62 0.19 24.95
N ALA A 525 29.51 1.52 24.90
CA ALA A 525 28.27 2.20 25.25
C ALA A 525 27.15 1.88 24.23
N MET A 526 27.50 1.81 22.95
CA MET A 526 26.55 1.39 21.90
C MET A 526 26.11 -0.06 22.05
N HIS A 527 26.98 -0.96 22.55
CA HIS A 527 26.59 -2.34 22.86
C HIS A 527 25.45 -2.42 23.86
N VAL A 528 25.45 -1.57 24.88
CA VAL A 528 24.34 -1.50 25.86
C VAL A 528 23.05 -1.12 25.15
N VAL A 529 23.10 -0.15 24.25
CA VAL A 529 21.95 0.27 23.45
C VAL A 529 21.43 -0.86 22.56
N PHE A 530 22.30 -1.55 21.83
CA PHE A 530 21.88 -2.67 20.97
C PHE A 530 21.24 -3.81 21.78
N LEU A 531 21.74 -4.08 22.99
CA LEU A 531 21.15 -5.08 23.87
C LEU A 531 19.76 -4.65 24.37
N CYS A 532 19.61 -3.40 24.80
CA CYS A 532 18.30 -2.85 25.19
C CYS A 532 17.30 -2.89 24.02
N ALA A 533 17.74 -2.53 22.83
CA ALA A 533 16.92 -2.57 21.62
C ALA A 533 16.52 -4.01 21.27
N ALA A 534 17.44 -4.97 21.39
CA ALA A 534 17.15 -6.40 21.20
C ALA A 534 16.10 -6.90 22.20
N ALA A 535 16.19 -6.50 23.48
CA ALA A 535 15.21 -6.85 24.50
C ALA A 535 13.80 -6.31 24.17
N ILE A 536 13.70 -5.07 23.69
CA ILE A 536 12.43 -4.50 23.22
C ILE A 536 11.91 -5.25 21.98
N MET A 537 12.80 -5.66 21.07
CA MET A 537 12.39 -6.48 19.93
C MET A 537 11.93 -7.89 20.33
N VAL A 538 12.46 -8.47 21.40
CA VAL A 538 11.94 -9.73 21.98
C VAL A 538 10.49 -9.55 22.45
N LEU A 539 10.17 -8.42 23.09
CA LEU A 539 8.77 -8.11 23.43
C LEU A 539 7.90 -7.97 22.16
N GLY A 540 8.43 -7.32 21.13
CA GLY A 540 7.77 -7.24 19.82
C GLY A 540 7.51 -8.62 19.20
N PHE A 541 8.49 -9.51 19.25
CA PHE A 541 8.36 -10.90 18.79
C PHE A 541 7.25 -11.66 19.54
N LEU A 542 7.21 -11.55 20.87
CA LEU A 542 6.17 -12.19 21.68
C LEU A 542 4.77 -11.70 21.30
N VAL A 543 4.61 -10.38 21.11
CA VAL A 543 3.34 -9.80 20.64
C VAL A 543 2.99 -10.28 19.22
N ALA A 544 3.96 -10.36 18.32
CA ALA A 544 3.75 -10.86 16.95
C ALA A 544 3.27 -12.32 16.95
N VAL A 545 3.86 -13.19 17.77
CA VAL A 545 3.48 -14.60 17.92
C VAL A 545 2.05 -14.74 18.48
N TRP A 546 1.71 -13.95 19.51
CA TRP A 546 0.40 -13.97 20.17
C TRP A 546 -0.73 -13.29 19.40
N THR A 547 -0.44 -12.64 18.28
CA THR A 547 -1.48 -12.02 17.47
C THR A 547 -2.14 -13.08 16.59
N LYS A 548 -3.48 -13.16 16.61
CA LYS A 548 -4.23 -14.10 15.73
C LYS A 548 -4.26 -13.52 14.32
N GLU A 549 -4.05 -14.37 13.32
CA GLU A 549 -4.14 -13.98 11.91
C GLU A 549 -5.61 -13.82 11.54
N VAL A 550 -6.00 -12.64 11.10
CA VAL A 550 -7.30 -12.45 10.43
C VAL A 550 -7.03 -12.68 8.95
N PRO A 551 -7.67 -13.66 8.30
CA PRO A 551 -7.44 -13.97 6.89
C PRO A 551 -7.68 -12.73 6.02
N LEU A 552 -6.88 -12.57 4.97
CA LEU A 552 -7.02 -11.44 4.04
C LEU A 552 -8.42 -11.45 3.42
N ARG A 553 -9.10 -10.30 3.45
CA ARG A 553 -10.40 -10.15 2.77
C ARG A 553 -10.23 -10.43 1.27
N LYS A 554 -11.10 -11.29 0.75
CA LYS A 554 -11.14 -11.66 -0.68
C LYS A 554 -11.87 -10.64 -1.55
N VAL A 555 -12.65 -9.76 -0.92
CA VAL A 555 -13.51 -8.76 -1.56
C VAL A 555 -12.98 -7.37 -1.22
N SER A 556 -12.91 -6.48 -2.21
CA SER A 556 -12.37 -5.13 -2.00
C SER A 556 -13.28 -4.29 -1.08
N GLY A 557 -12.72 -3.36 -0.32
CA GLY A 557 -13.52 -2.49 0.56
C GLY A 557 -14.52 -1.59 -0.19
N LEU A 558 -14.36 -1.44 -1.51
CA LEU A 558 -15.30 -0.75 -2.39
C LEU A 558 -16.44 -1.67 -2.81
N GLU A 559 -16.16 -2.95 -3.14
CA GLU A 559 -17.18 -3.98 -3.40
C GLU A 559 -18.06 -4.24 -2.16
N ALA A 560 -17.47 -4.29 -0.96
CA ALA A 560 -18.22 -4.44 0.29
C ALA A 560 -19.13 -3.23 0.57
N ARG A 561 -18.67 -2.01 0.25
CA ARG A 561 -19.49 -0.79 0.37
C ARG A 561 -20.57 -0.69 -0.69
N ALA A 562 -20.33 -1.22 -1.89
CA ALA A 562 -21.35 -1.34 -2.93
C ALA A 562 -22.44 -2.33 -2.51
N ALA A 563 -22.05 -3.46 -1.90
CA ALA A 563 -22.99 -4.44 -1.35
C ALA A 563 -23.82 -3.91 -0.16
N GLU A 564 -23.23 -3.07 0.69
CA GLU A 564 -23.94 -2.35 1.78
C GLU A 564 -24.89 -1.27 1.25
N ALA A 565 -24.52 -0.56 0.18
CA ALA A 565 -25.37 0.45 -0.46
C ALA A 565 -26.60 -0.18 -1.16
N ASP A 566 -26.48 -1.42 -1.62
CA ASP A 566 -27.58 -2.22 -2.19
C ASP A 566 -28.42 -2.95 -1.12
N GLY A 567 -28.20 -2.69 0.18
CA GLY A 567 -29.06 -3.17 1.26
C GLY A 567 -28.92 -4.66 1.63
N THR A 568 -27.95 -5.37 1.04
CA THR A 568 -27.63 -6.76 1.41
C THR A 568 -26.81 -6.77 2.72
N GLN A 569 -27.48 -6.93 3.86
CA GLN A 569 -26.78 -7.26 5.10
C GLN A 569 -26.18 -8.66 4.97
N ALA A 570 -24.86 -8.73 4.74
CA ALA A 570 -24.12 -9.96 4.94
C ALA A 570 -24.02 -10.21 6.46
N GLU A 571 -24.78 -11.17 6.96
CA GLU A 571 -24.63 -11.68 8.33
C GLU A 571 -23.17 -12.06 8.59
N ALA A 572 -22.59 -11.38 9.57
CA ALA A 572 -21.29 -11.70 10.12
C ALA A 572 -21.36 -13.04 10.86
N ALA A 573 -21.10 -14.14 10.15
CA ALA A 573 -20.93 -15.46 10.74
C ALA A 573 -19.53 -16.01 10.39
N ASP A 574 -18.50 -15.52 11.09
CA ASP A 574 -17.26 -16.30 11.24
C ASP A 574 -16.51 -15.94 12.54
N VAL A 575 -17.17 -16.12 13.68
CA VAL A 575 -16.52 -16.30 14.98
C VAL A 575 -17.37 -17.26 15.80
N LYS A 576 -17.22 -18.57 15.58
CA LYS A 576 -17.46 -19.65 16.55
C LYS A 576 -17.33 -21.00 15.83
N ASP A 577 -16.09 -21.45 15.64
CA ASP A 577 -15.75 -22.89 15.57
C ASP A 577 -14.26 -23.05 15.87
N ALA A 578 -13.92 -22.89 17.14
CA ALA A 578 -12.60 -23.21 17.68
C ALA A 578 -12.75 -23.73 19.12
N GLN A 579 -13.55 -24.78 19.26
CA GLN A 579 -13.74 -25.68 20.41
C GLN A 579 -14.83 -26.62 19.89
N VAL A 580 -14.54 -27.82 19.39
CA VAL A 580 -14.17 -29.02 20.15
C VAL A 580 -13.54 -30.00 19.15
N ASN A 581 -12.28 -30.38 19.37
CA ASN A 581 -11.76 -31.61 18.79
C ASN A 581 -11.04 -32.34 19.91
N ALA A 582 -11.74 -33.30 20.51
CA ALA A 582 -11.14 -34.36 21.32
C ALA A 582 -11.96 -35.63 21.09
N VAL A 583 -11.22 -36.71 20.82
CA VAL A 583 -11.59 -38.14 20.95
C VAL A 583 -12.12 -38.84 19.68
N ALA A 584 -11.19 -39.60 19.07
CA ALA A 584 -11.24 -41.02 18.70
C ALA A 584 -12.52 -41.57 18.01
N ALA A 585 -12.43 -42.03 16.76
CA ALA A 585 -12.11 -43.41 16.37
C ALA A 585 -13.14 -44.45 16.86
N ASP A 586 -13.95 -45.00 15.95
CA ASP A 586 -14.01 -46.45 15.64
C ASP A 586 -15.00 -46.74 14.48
N SER A 587 -14.70 -47.81 13.74
CA SER A 587 -15.58 -48.75 13.01
C SER A 587 -16.90 -48.24 12.40
N GLY A 588 -17.24 -48.45 11.13
CA GLY A 588 -17.07 -49.64 10.31
C GLY A 588 -18.39 -49.94 9.58
N GLN A 589 -18.27 -50.47 8.36
CA GLN A 589 -19.32 -51.16 7.57
C GLN A 589 -20.50 -50.38 6.97
N ALA A 590 -20.47 -50.30 5.63
CA ALA A 590 -21.67 -50.42 4.80
C ALA A 590 -22.22 -51.85 4.89
N PRO A 591 -23.53 -52.07 4.63
CA PRO A 591 -23.86 -52.64 3.32
C PRO A 591 -25.19 -52.20 2.68
N ALA A 592 -25.17 -52.25 1.34
CA ALA A 592 -26.15 -52.73 0.37
C ALA A 592 -27.64 -52.27 0.39
N VAL A 593 -28.03 -51.82 -0.82
CA VAL A 593 -29.38 -51.53 -1.35
C VAL A 593 -30.20 -52.82 -1.53
N PRO A 594 -31.55 -52.75 -1.51
CA PRO A 594 -32.29 -53.09 -2.74
C PRO A 594 -33.45 -52.13 -3.07
N LEU A 595 -33.70 -52.00 -4.37
CA LEU A 595 -34.83 -51.35 -5.03
C LEU A 595 -36.15 -52.14 -4.85
N VAL A 596 -37.28 -51.46 -4.62
CA VAL A 596 -38.64 -51.92 -4.98
C VAL A 596 -39.53 -50.71 -5.35
N GLU A 597 -40.33 -50.90 -6.39
CA GLU A 597 -41.29 -50.00 -7.06
C GLU A 597 -42.63 -49.76 -6.30
N ASP A 598 -43.28 -48.68 -6.73
CA ASP A 598 -44.73 -48.40 -6.88
C ASP A 598 -45.70 -48.07 -5.72
N ALA A 599 -46.28 -46.86 -5.88
CA ALA A 599 -47.69 -46.46 -5.71
C ALA A 599 -48.29 -46.23 -4.29
N PRO A 600 -49.31 -45.34 -4.17
CA PRO A 600 -49.41 -44.36 -3.10
C PRO A 600 -50.20 -44.84 -1.88
N VAL A 601 -49.68 -44.56 -0.69
CA VAL A 601 -50.44 -44.69 0.56
C VAL A 601 -50.86 -43.29 1.02
N ALA A 602 -52.16 -43.03 0.89
CA ALA A 602 -52.81 -41.93 1.60
C ALA A 602 -52.73 -42.22 3.10
N VAL A 603 -52.00 -41.37 3.83
CA VAL A 603 -52.05 -41.35 5.30
C VAL A 603 -52.71 -40.05 5.73
N ALA A 604 -53.78 -40.26 6.49
CA ALA A 604 -54.64 -39.24 7.07
C ALA A 604 -53.86 -38.19 7.88
N SER A 605 -54.41 -36.99 7.83
CA SER A 605 -53.99 -35.79 8.54
C SER A 605 -53.71 -36.03 10.03
N VAL A 606 -52.46 -35.89 10.43
CA VAL A 606 -52.14 -35.43 11.78
C VAL A 606 -52.23 -33.91 11.72
N ALA A 607 -53.20 -33.34 12.42
CA ALA A 607 -53.30 -31.90 12.61
C ALA A 607 -52.08 -31.42 13.43
N ALA A 608 -50.98 -31.14 12.75
CA ALA A 608 -49.88 -30.41 13.31
C ALA A 608 -50.32 -28.95 13.43
N THR A 609 -50.44 -28.44 14.65
CA THR A 609 -50.53 -27.00 14.94
C THR A 609 -49.17 -26.34 14.63
N GLY A 610 -48.79 -26.39 13.35
CA GLY A 610 -47.59 -25.78 12.81
C GLY A 610 -47.88 -24.39 12.27
N ARG A 611 -46.88 -23.51 12.36
CA ARG A 611 -46.91 -22.21 11.69
C ARG A 611 -46.81 -22.46 10.19
N LEU A 612 -47.70 -21.85 9.42
CA LEU A 612 -47.81 -22.08 7.97
C LEU A 612 -47.42 -20.81 7.23
N VAL A 613 -46.70 -20.97 6.12
CA VAL A 613 -46.59 -19.95 5.07
C VAL A 613 -47.49 -20.37 3.94
N ARG A 614 -48.39 -19.48 3.52
CA ARG A 614 -49.34 -19.72 2.43
C ARG A 614 -49.33 -18.58 1.43
N GLY A 615 -49.72 -18.80 0.20
CA GLY A 615 -49.83 -17.72 -0.79
C GLY A 615 -50.18 -18.23 -2.17
N ARG A 616 -49.97 -17.39 -3.18
CA ARG A 616 -50.18 -17.70 -4.59
C ARG A 616 -48.90 -17.54 -5.39
N VAL A 617 -48.72 -18.39 -6.39
CA VAL A 617 -47.70 -18.21 -7.44
C VAL A 617 -48.39 -17.59 -8.64
N LEU A 618 -47.92 -16.42 -9.05
CA LEU A 618 -48.42 -15.60 -10.14
C LEU A 618 -47.33 -15.44 -11.20
N ASP A 619 -47.71 -15.08 -12.43
CA ASP A 619 -46.78 -14.60 -13.44
C ASP A 619 -46.73 -13.07 -13.50
N GLY A 620 -45.89 -12.51 -14.36
CA GLY A 620 -45.76 -11.06 -14.53
C GLY A 620 -47.02 -10.33 -15.02
N ALA A 621 -48.11 -11.04 -15.33
CA ALA A 621 -49.41 -10.49 -15.69
C ALA A 621 -50.49 -10.77 -14.62
N ASP A 622 -50.08 -11.12 -13.38
CA ASP A 622 -50.93 -11.49 -12.26
C ASP A 622 -51.82 -12.74 -12.50
N ALA A 623 -51.50 -13.57 -13.50
CA ALA A 623 -52.22 -14.82 -13.73
C ALA A 623 -51.65 -15.96 -12.86
N PRO A 624 -52.50 -16.85 -12.30
CA PRO A 624 -52.03 -17.94 -11.46
C PRO A 624 -51.18 -18.94 -12.23
N VAL A 625 -50.05 -19.32 -11.63
CA VAL A 625 -49.13 -20.32 -12.17
C VAL A 625 -49.36 -21.66 -11.46
N PRO A 626 -50.02 -22.63 -12.12
CA PRO A 626 -50.20 -23.96 -11.55
C PRO A 626 -48.92 -24.80 -11.67
N GLN A 627 -48.79 -25.82 -10.83
CA GLN A 627 -47.67 -26.79 -10.88
C GLN A 627 -46.28 -26.16 -10.67
N ALA A 628 -46.19 -24.98 -10.06
CA ALA A 628 -44.92 -24.43 -9.60
C ALA A 628 -44.43 -25.24 -8.40
N ALA A 629 -43.14 -25.55 -8.35
CA ALA A 629 -42.50 -26.10 -7.16
C ALA A 629 -42.13 -24.97 -6.20
N ILE A 630 -42.68 -25.01 -4.98
CA ILE A 630 -42.34 -24.10 -3.88
C ILE A 630 -41.45 -24.86 -2.90
N THR A 631 -40.25 -24.34 -2.64
CA THR A 631 -39.30 -24.94 -1.70
C THR A 631 -39.00 -23.96 -0.57
N LEU A 632 -39.17 -24.39 0.67
CA LEU A 632 -38.80 -23.62 1.85
C LEU A 632 -37.42 -24.09 2.35
N ILE A 633 -36.48 -23.16 2.47
CA ILE A 633 -35.14 -23.42 3.00
C ILE A 633 -34.86 -22.53 4.23
N ASP A 634 -34.03 -23.02 5.15
CA ASP A 634 -33.49 -22.19 6.25
C ASP A 634 -32.36 -21.27 5.77
N VAL A 635 -31.94 -20.32 6.62
CA VAL A 635 -30.80 -19.42 6.36
C VAL A 635 -29.45 -20.13 6.16
N ARG A 636 -29.37 -21.43 6.47
CA ARG A 636 -28.17 -22.27 6.26
C ARG A 636 -28.26 -23.07 4.96
N GLY A 637 -29.31 -22.87 4.15
CA GLY A 637 -29.52 -23.54 2.86
C GLY A 637 -30.12 -24.94 2.95
N ARG A 638 -30.57 -25.40 4.13
CA ARG A 638 -31.21 -26.70 4.29
C ARG A 638 -32.69 -26.61 3.93
N GLN A 639 -33.13 -27.49 3.04
CA GLN A 639 -34.54 -27.63 2.70
C GLN A 639 -35.35 -28.17 3.89
N LEU A 640 -36.41 -27.46 4.24
CA LEU A 640 -37.30 -27.77 5.37
C LEU A 640 -38.62 -28.37 4.92
N ASP A 641 -39.22 -27.81 3.87
CA ASP A 641 -40.48 -28.29 3.31
C ASP A 641 -40.58 -27.98 1.80
N ARG A 642 -41.48 -28.67 1.09
CA ARG A 642 -41.73 -28.45 -0.34
C ARG A 642 -43.21 -28.66 -0.66
N ALA A 643 -43.78 -27.74 -1.42
CA ALA A 643 -45.14 -27.83 -1.92
C ALA A 643 -45.19 -27.59 -3.44
N VAL A 644 -46.35 -27.84 -4.02
CA VAL A 644 -46.64 -27.54 -5.42
C VAL A 644 -47.87 -26.63 -5.47
N SER A 645 -47.86 -25.60 -6.33
CA SER A 645 -49.01 -24.72 -6.47
C SER A 645 -50.20 -25.43 -7.12
N ALA A 646 -51.39 -25.18 -6.57
CA ALA A 646 -52.66 -25.67 -7.09
C ALA A 646 -53.05 -24.97 -8.40
N VAL A 647 -54.17 -25.39 -9.00
CA VAL A 647 -54.66 -24.88 -10.30
C VAL A 647 -54.93 -23.37 -10.26
N ASP A 648 -55.32 -22.85 -9.10
CA ASP A 648 -55.55 -21.43 -8.84
C ASP A 648 -54.28 -20.68 -8.36
N GLY A 649 -53.11 -21.32 -8.46
CA GLY A 649 -51.81 -20.79 -8.05
C GLY A 649 -51.55 -20.89 -6.55
N THR A 650 -52.50 -21.36 -5.73
CA THR A 650 -52.33 -21.37 -4.26
C THR A 650 -51.35 -22.44 -3.77
N TYR A 651 -50.60 -22.15 -2.71
CA TYR A 651 -49.70 -23.10 -2.05
C TYR A 651 -49.68 -22.91 -0.53
N THR A 652 -49.23 -23.95 0.19
CA THR A 652 -49.00 -23.94 1.64
C THR A 652 -47.76 -24.76 1.99
N VAL A 653 -46.86 -24.21 2.81
CA VAL A 653 -45.67 -24.90 3.35
C VAL A 653 -45.60 -24.76 4.87
N SER A 654 -45.10 -25.79 5.54
CA SER A 654 -44.99 -25.89 6.99
C SER A 654 -43.64 -25.38 7.49
N VAL A 655 -43.66 -24.66 8.60
CA VAL A 655 -42.46 -24.04 9.18
C VAL A 655 -42.19 -24.61 10.58
N PRO A 656 -40.95 -25.06 10.87
CA PRO A 656 -40.62 -25.73 12.14
C PRO A 656 -40.53 -24.80 13.36
N GLY A 657 -40.38 -23.48 13.18
CA GLY A 657 -40.27 -22.51 14.28
C GLY A 657 -40.37 -21.05 13.82
N ALA A 658 -40.30 -20.10 14.76
CA ALA A 658 -40.11 -18.69 14.40
C ALA A 658 -38.70 -18.47 13.86
N GLY A 659 -38.59 -17.69 12.79
CA GLY A 659 -37.30 -17.39 12.18
C GLY A 659 -37.42 -16.85 10.77
N THR A 660 -36.27 -16.55 10.18
CA THR A 660 -36.14 -16.14 8.79
C THR A 660 -35.97 -17.38 7.92
N TYR A 661 -36.75 -17.47 6.86
CA TYR A 661 -36.71 -18.56 5.89
C TYR A 661 -36.66 -17.98 4.47
N VAL A 662 -36.16 -18.76 3.51
CA VAL A 662 -36.21 -18.37 2.10
C VAL A 662 -37.18 -19.30 1.39
N LEU A 663 -38.11 -18.70 0.67
CA LEU A 663 -39.11 -19.37 -0.12
C LEU A 663 -38.76 -19.25 -1.60
N ILE A 664 -38.58 -20.38 -2.28
CA ILE A 664 -38.17 -20.44 -3.68
C ILE A 664 -39.31 -21.01 -4.51
N GLY A 665 -39.86 -20.23 -5.44
CA GLY A 665 -40.79 -20.68 -6.46
C GLY A 665 -40.08 -20.94 -7.77
N ALA A 666 -40.31 -22.11 -8.38
CA ALA A 666 -39.80 -22.44 -9.70
C ALA A 666 -40.87 -23.15 -10.53
N ALA A 667 -41.05 -22.74 -11.79
CA ALA A 667 -42.02 -23.37 -12.69
C ALA A 667 -41.50 -23.39 -14.13
N GLY A 668 -41.12 -24.56 -14.63
CA GLY A 668 -40.72 -24.77 -16.04
C GLY A 668 -39.75 -23.71 -16.57
N ALA A 669 -40.07 -23.14 -17.73
CA ALA A 669 -39.27 -22.11 -18.43
C ALA A 669 -39.42 -20.68 -17.85
N ARG A 670 -39.88 -20.52 -16.60
CA ARG A 670 -39.96 -19.22 -15.90
C ARG A 670 -38.77 -19.05 -14.97
N GLN A 671 -38.30 -17.82 -14.79
CA GLN A 671 -37.20 -17.56 -13.86
C GLN A 671 -37.62 -17.94 -12.43
N PRO A 672 -36.82 -18.77 -11.72
CA PRO A 672 -37.11 -19.08 -10.33
C PRO A 672 -36.96 -17.81 -9.48
N GLN A 673 -37.90 -17.61 -8.57
CA GLN A 673 -37.89 -16.46 -7.66
C GLN A 673 -37.65 -16.94 -6.23
N ALA A 674 -36.72 -16.29 -5.53
CA ALA A 674 -36.48 -16.51 -4.11
C ALA A 674 -36.92 -15.26 -3.32
N VAL A 675 -37.75 -15.46 -2.30
CA VAL A 675 -38.24 -14.40 -1.40
C VAL A 675 -37.96 -14.79 0.03
N THR A 676 -37.39 -13.88 0.81
CA THR A 676 -37.15 -14.08 2.24
C THR A 676 -38.43 -13.79 3.03
N VAL A 677 -38.86 -14.75 3.84
CA VAL A 677 -40.09 -14.67 4.66
C VAL A 677 -39.72 -14.75 6.14
N LEU A 678 -40.21 -13.79 6.92
CA LEU A 678 -40.07 -13.79 8.38
C LEU A 678 -41.31 -14.42 9.01
N VAL A 679 -41.12 -15.56 9.69
CA VAL A 679 -42.21 -16.32 10.29
C VAL A 679 -42.21 -16.11 11.79
N GLY A 680 -43.28 -15.50 12.30
CA GLY A 680 -43.53 -15.27 13.73
C GLY A 680 -44.38 -16.39 14.34
N ASP A 681 -45.27 -16.02 15.27
CA ASP A 681 -46.22 -16.95 15.90
C ASP A 681 -47.53 -17.11 15.10
N GLU A 682 -47.82 -16.20 14.17
CA GLU A 682 -48.99 -16.24 13.29
C GLU A 682 -48.68 -16.76 11.88
N PRO A 683 -49.68 -17.31 11.15
CA PRO A 683 -49.52 -17.75 9.77
C PRO A 683 -49.17 -16.57 8.83
N VAL A 684 -48.18 -16.75 7.97
CA VAL A 684 -47.70 -15.69 7.06
C VAL A 684 -48.24 -15.91 5.66
N VAL A 685 -48.69 -14.84 5.01
CA VAL A 685 -49.12 -14.86 3.60
C VAL A 685 -48.03 -14.24 2.72
N CYS A 686 -47.57 -14.96 1.70
CA CYS A 686 -46.51 -14.50 0.78
C CYS A 686 -46.79 -14.98 -0.65
N ASP A 687 -47.00 -14.05 -1.58
CA ASP A 687 -47.19 -14.39 -2.99
C ASP A 687 -45.84 -14.34 -3.74
N LEU A 688 -45.66 -15.25 -4.71
CA LEU A 688 -44.48 -15.36 -5.57
C LEU A 688 -44.85 -14.97 -6.99
N VAL A 689 -44.07 -14.10 -7.63
CA VAL A 689 -44.25 -13.67 -9.02
C VAL A 689 -43.08 -14.19 -9.87
N LEU A 690 -43.35 -15.17 -10.73
CA LEU A 690 -42.35 -15.73 -11.63
C LEU A 690 -42.27 -14.88 -12.91
N GLY A 691 -41.12 -14.24 -13.14
CA GLY A 691 -40.86 -13.36 -14.29
C GLY A 691 -40.92 -14.10 -15.64
N GLY A 692 -41.47 -13.41 -16.65
CA GLY A 692 -41.75 -13.97 -17.98
C GLY A 692 -40.55 -14.07 -18.93
N SER A 693 -40.51 -15.20 -19.64
CA SER A 693 -39.85 -15.56 -20.92
C SER A 693 -38.53 -14.89 -21.33
N SER A 694 -37.50 -15.72 -21.49
CA SER A 694 -36.27 -15.49 -22.25
C SER A 694 -36.55 -14.94 -23.66
N ALA A 695 -36.04 -13.76 -23.99
CA ALA A 695 -35.93 -13.29 -25.37
C ALA A 695 -34.72 -13.94 -26.05
N ALA A 696 -34.79 -14.10 -27.38
CA ALA A 696 -33.69 -14.61 -28.19
C ALA A 696 -33.29 -13.57 -29.23
N LEU A 697 -31.98 -13.36 -29.39
CA LEU A 697 -31.39 -12.50 -30.40
C LEU A 697 -30.79 -13.37 -31.50
N THR A 698 -31.35 -13.27 -32.71
CA THR A 698 -30.87 -14.00 -33.89
C THR A 698 -30.25 -13.05 -34.90
N GLY A 699 -29.27 -13.52 -35.68
CA GLY A 699 -28.60 -12.69 -36.68
C GLY A 699 -27.68 -13.49 -37.60
N SER A 700 -26.85 -12.79 -38.39
CA SER A 700 -25.79 -13.42 -39.19
C SER A 700 -24.49 -12.63 -39.17
N VAL A 701 -23.35 -13.32 -39.25
CA VAL A 701 -22.01 -12.75 -39.34
C VAL A 701 -21.46 -12.96 -40.76
N ARG A 702 -21.00 -11.87 -41.39
CA ARG A 702 -20.53 -11.87 -42.78
C ARG A 702 -19.22 -11.09 -42.95
N ASP A 703 -18.49 -11.43 -43.99
CA ASP A 703 -17.32 -10.69 -44.46
C ASP A 703 -17.74 -9.32 -45.01
N ALA A 704 -17.09 -8.24 -44.56
CA ALA A 704 -17.42 -6.87 -44.97
C ALA A 704 -17.07 -6.55 -46.43
N ALA A 705 -16.06 -7.21 -47.00
CA ALA A 705 -15.57 -6.97 -48.36
C ALA A 705 -16.29 -7.83 -49.41
N GLN A 706 -16.54 -9.11 -49.09
CA GLN A 706 -17.09 -10.09 -50.04
C GLN A 706 -18.54 -10.50 -49.72
N GLY A 707 -19.06 -10.21 -48.52
CA GLY A 707 -20.42 -10.55 -48.11
C GLY A 707 -20.64 -12.05 -47.80
N ASN A 708 -19.58 -12.84 -47.85
CA ASN A 708 -19.63 -14.28 -47.57
C ASN A 708 -19.99 -14.52 -46.10
N PRO A 709 -20.82 -15.54 -45.80
CA PRO A 709 -21.10 -15.92 -44.41
C PRO A 709 -19.83 -16.40 -43.72
N LEU A 710 -19.64 -15.99 -42.46
CA LEU A 710 -18.49 -16.36 -41.65
C LEU A 710 -18.90 -17.43 -40.63
N PRO A 711 -18.60 -18.72 -40.88
CA PRO A 711 -18.87 -19.78 -39.92
C PRO A 711 -17.83 -19.79 -38.79
N GLY A 712 -18.23 -20.21 -37.59
CA GLY A 712 -17.32 -20.34 -36.46
C GLY A 712 -16.95 -19.04 -35.74
N ALA A 713 -17.60 -17.92 -36.09
CA ALA A 713 -17.42 -16.65 -35.37
C ALA A 713 -18.02 -16.76 -33.97
N LEU A 714 -17.27 -16.40 -32.94
CA LEU A 714 -17.73 -16.37 -31.55
C LEU A 714 -18.40 -15.03 -31.27
N LEU A 715 -19.65 -15.07 -30.81
CA LEU A 715 -20.43 -13.93 -30.37
C LEU A 715 -20.61 -13.99 -28.85
N VAL A 716 -20.32 -12.88 -28.18
CA VAL A 716 -20.48 -12.74 -26.73
C VAL A 716 -21.35 -11.51 -26.45
N ALA A 717 -22.51 -11.73 -25.83
CA ALA A 717 -23.39 -10.65 -25.39
C ALA A 717 -22.99 -10.17 -24.00
N THR A 718 -22.70 -8.87 -23.89
CA THR A 718 -22.41 -8.20 -22.62
C THR A 718 -23.47 -7.17 -22.28
N ASP A 719 -23.86 -7.10 -21.01
CA ASP A 719 -24.83 -6.12 -20.52
C ASP A 719 -24.19 -4.71 -20.35
N LEU A 720 -24.99 -3.73 -19.91
CA LEU A 720 -24.52 -2.37 -19.64
C LEU A 720 -23.43 -2.26 -18.55
N ARG A 721 -23.23 -3.31 -17.74
CA ARG A 721 -22.20 -3.39 -16.70
C ARG A 721 -20.92 -4.05 -17.22
N GLY A 722 -20.93 -4.58 -18.45
CA GLY A 722 -19.83 -5.28 -19.08
C GLY A 722 -19.71 -6.75 -18.67
N GLU A 723 -20.73 -7.31 -18.01
CA GLU A 723 -20.78 -8.73 -17.65
C GLU A 723 -21.26 -9.57 -18.83
N VAL A 724 -20.65 -10.75 -19.01
CA VAL A 724 -21.03 -11.68 -20.07
C VAL A 724 -22.33 -12.38 -19.69
N VAL A 725 -23.38 -12.17 -20.48
CA VAL A 725 -24.70 -12.73 -20.23
C VAL A 725 -24.86 -14.08 -20.94
N THR A 726 -24.45 -14.16 -22.20
CA THR A 726 -24.52 -15.39 -23.01
C THR A 726 -23.56 -15.31 -24.20
N SER A 727 -23.28 -16.45 -24.83
CA SER A 727 -22.41 -16.54 -26.00
C SER A 727 -22.90 -17.60 -26.98
N ALA A 728 -22.63 -17.40 -28.26
CA ALA A 728 -22.98 -18.32 -29.34
C ALA A 728 -21.87 -18.35 -30.39
N THR A 729 -21.90 -19.35 -31.25
CA THR A 729 -20.99 -19.45 -32.41
C THR A 729 -21.82 -19.45 -33.68
N SER A 730 -21.38 -18.74 -34.72
CA SER A 730 -22.08 -18.71 -36.00
C SER A 730 -22.04 -20.07 -36.72
N ALA A 731 -23.15 -20.45 -37.33
CA ALA A 731 -23.33 -21.67 -38.10
C ALA A 731 -22.68 -21.59 -39.49
N ALA A 732 -22.76 -22.69 -40.26
CA ALA A 732 -22.17 -22.80 -41.60
C ALA A 732 -22.65 -21.72 -42.59
N ASP A 733 -23.87 -21.22 -42.40
CA ASP A 733 -24.50 -20.15 -43.18
C ASP A 733 -24.25 -18.74 -42.58
N GLY A 734 -23.40 -18.64 -41.55
CA GLY A 734 -23.10 -17.42 -40.83
C GLY A 734 -24.16 -17.03 -39.79
N GLY A 735 -25.27 -17.77 -39.67
CA GLY A 735 -26.35 -17.47 -38.74
C GLY A 735 -25.98 -17.72 -37.27
N PHE A 736 -26.52 -16.94 -36.34
CA PHE A 736 -26.36 -17.16 -34.89
C PHE A 736 -27.68 -16.96 -34.13
N SER A 737 -27.80 -17.57 -32.96
CA SER A 737 -28.91 -17.38 -32.03
C SER A 737 -28.40 -17.34 -30.58
N LEU A 738 -28.68 -16.24 -29.88
CA LEU A 738 -28.39 -16.05 -28.46
C LEU A 738 -29.71 -16.10 -27.70
N VAL A 739 -29.92 -17.15 -26.91
CA VAL A 739 -31.11 -17.35 -26.08
C VAL A 739 -30.90 -16.85 -24.65
N ASP A 740 -31.95 -16.82 -23.84
CA ASP A 740 -31.93 -16.42 -22.42
C ASP A 740 -31.59 -14.94 -22.16
N LEU A 741 -31.85 -14.07 -23.13
CA LEU A 741 -31.67 -12.63 -22.97
C LEU A 741 -32.91 -11.99 -22.35
N VAL A 742 -32.69 -11.04 -21.45
CA VAL A 742 -33.77 -10.16 -20.93
C VAL A 742 -33.90 -8.96 -21.87
N PRO A 743 -35.11 -8.46 -22.16
CA PRO A 743 -35.26 -7.23 -22.94
C PRO A 743 -34.42 -6.07 -22.38
N GLY A 744 -33.61 -5.44 -23.23
CA GLY A 744 -32.63 -4.42 -22.83
C GLY A 744 -31.51 -4.22 -23.85
N SER A 745 -30.60 -3.28 -23.57
CA SER A 745 -29.45 -2.99 -24.43
C SER A 745 -28.24 -3.85 -24.08
N TYR A 746 -27.58 -4.40 -25.10
CA TYR A 746 -26.39 -5.24 -25.01
C TYR A 746 -25.31 -4.77 -25.97
N THR A 747 -24.07 -5.17 -25.72
CA THR A 747 -22.97 -5.09 -26.69
C THR A 747 -22.57 -6.51 -27.10
N LEU A 748 -22.65 -6.81 -28.39
CA LEU A 748 -22.15 -8.04 -28.98
C LEU A 748 -20.69 -7.88 -29.37
N ALA A 749 -19.79 -8.55 -28.66
CA ALA A 749 -18.42 -8.74 -29.08
C ALA A 749 -18.36 -9.95 -30.02
N VAL A 750 -17.92 -9.74 -31.26
CA VAL A 750 -17.82 -10.76 -32.30
C VAL A 750 -16.36 -10.94 -32.70
N ASN A 751 -15.89 -12.18 -32.64
CA ASN A 751 -14.54 -12.54 -33.02
C ASN A 751 -14.55 -13.71 -34.01
N ALA A 752 -13.84 -13.57 -35.13
CA ALA A 752 -13.67 -14.63 -36.12
C ALA A 752 -12.19 -14.72 -36.54
N PRO A 753 -11.62 -15.92 -36.69
CA PRO A 753 -10.22 -16.07 -37.10
C PRO A 753 -9.93 -15.40 -38.45
N GLY A 754 -8.90 -14.55 -38.53
CA GLY A 754 -8.53 -13.83 -39.75
C GLY A 754 -9.31 -12.52 -39.99
N TYR A 755 -10.16 -12.12 -39.02
CA TYR A 755 -10.98 -10.93 -39.08
C TYR A 755 -10.79 -10.06 -37.84
N ARG A 756 -10.94 -8.75 -38.01
CA ARG A 756 -10.90 -7.80 -36.89
C ARG A 756 -12.08 -8.02 -35.96
N PRO A 757 -11.86 -8.13 -34.63
CA PRO A 757 -12.96 -8.21 -33.67
C PRO A 757 -13.84 -6.95 -33.74
N ALA A 758 -15.16 -7.13 -33.71
CA ALA A 758 -16.12 -6.04 -33.72
C ALA A 758 -16.95 -6.03 -32.44
N ALA A 759 -17.29 -4.84 -31.95
CA ALA A 759 -18.22 -4.64 -30.84
C ALA A 759 -19.45 -3.87 -31.35
N VAL A 760 -20.60 -4.54 -31.42
CA VAL A 760 -21.83 -3.99 -32.01
C VAL A 760 -22.88 -3.80 -30.91
N PRO A 761 -23.41 -2.59 -30.68
CA PRO A 761 -24.52 -2.40 -29.75
C PRO A 761 -25.81 -2.95 -30.35
N VAL A 762 -26.59 -3.70 -29.57
CA VAL A 762 -27.86 -4.31 -29.98
C VAL A 762 -28.91 -4.13 -28.89
N GLU A 763 -30.16 -3.91 -29.28
CA GLU A 763 -31.30 -3.77 -28.38
C GLU A 763 -32.22 -4.99 -28.51
N VAL A 764 -32.49 -5.68 -27.40
CA VAL A 764 -33.36 -6.86 -27.34
C VAL A 764 -34.74 -6.39 -26.91
N THR A 765 -35.73 -6.51 -27.78
CA THR A 765 -37.12 -6.13 -27.48
C THR A 765 -38.00 -7.36 -27.17
N PRO A 766 -39.05 -7.22 -26.34
CA PRO A 766 -39.97 -8.33 -26.07
C PRO A 766 -40.83 -8.62 -27.31
N GLY A 767 -40.77 -9.85 -27.83
CA GLY A 767 -41.77 -10.38 -28.79
C GLY A 767 -41.47 -10.22 -30.29
N ALA A 768 -40.31 -9.70 -30.70
CA ALA A 768 -39.88 -9.73 -32.10
C ALA A 768 -38.35 -9.85 -32.21
N ALA A 769 -37.86 -10.92 -32.83
CA ALA A 769 -36.46 -11.06 -33.19
C ALA A 769 -36.24 -10.37 -34.54
N GLU A 770 -35.90 -9.08 -34.55
CA GLU A 770 -35.34 -8.48 -35.77
C GLU A 770 -33.93 -9.06 -35.99
N PRO A 771 -33.65 -9.67 -37.16
CA PRO A 771 -32.35 -10.28 -37.41
C PRO A 771 -31.26 -9.22 -37.59
N CYS A 772 -30.22 -9.28 -36.76
CA CYS A 772 -29.07 -8.38 -36.85
C CYS A 772 -27.98 -8.95 -37.80
N GLU A 773 -27.50 -8.16 -38.76
CA GLU A 773 -26.35 -8.52 -39.61
C GLU A 773 -25.08 -7.83 -39.11
N ILE A 774 -24.04 -8.62 -38.86
CA ILE A 774 -22.74 -8.14 -38.36
C ILE A 774 -21.70 -8.37 -39.46
N ARG A 775 -21.00 -7.30 -39.86
CA ARG A 775 -19.94 -7.38 -40.88
C ARG A 775 -18.56 -7.21 -40.25
N LEU A 776 -17.67 -8.16 -40.49
CA LEU A 776 -16.29 -8.12 -40.00
C LEU A 776 -15.31 -7.79 -41.14
N GLU A 777 -14.35 -6.92 -40.85
CA GLU A 777 -13.27 -6.58 -41.78
C GLU A 777 -12.14 -7.60 -41.68
N SER A 778 -11.47 -7.94 -42.79
CA SER A 778 -10.32 -8.83 -42.78
C SER A 778 -9.14 -8.21 -42.03
N GLY A 779 -8.50 -9.00 -41.17
CA GLY A 779 -7.31 -8.60 -40.42
C GLY A 779 -6.04 -8.70 -41.27
N ALA A 780 -5.08 -7.78 -41.09
CA ALA A 780 -3.78 -7.91 -41.73
C ALA A 780 -2.92 -8.95 -40.99
N GLN A 781 -2.05 -9.66 -41.71
CA GLN A 781 -1.16 -10.66 -41.14
C GLN A 781 0.30 -10.21 -41.25
N LEU A 782 1.11 -10.55 -40.25
CA LEU A 782 2.55 -10.35 -40.23
C LEU A 782 3.23 -11.69 -39.97
N HIS A 783 4.06 -12.17 -40.88
CA HIS A 783 4.82 -13.40 -40.75
C HIS A 783 6.32 -13.12 -40.90
N GLY A 784 7.17 -14.05 -40.46
CA GLY A 784 8.60 -13.94 -40.67
C GLY A 784 9.37 -15.12 -40.11
N VAL A 785 10.66 -15.17 -40.40
CA VAL A 785 11.58 -16.18 -39.89
C VAL A 785 12.68 -15.49 -39.06
N ILE A 786 13.00 -16.08 -37.91
CA ILE A 786 14.17 -15.69 -37.13
C ILE A 786 15.35 -16.56 -37.53
N SER A 787 16.45 -15.93 -37.92
CA SER A 787 17.69 -16.59 -38.29
C SER A 787 18.86 -16.14 -37.41
N ALA A 788 19.87 -16.99 -37.28
CA ALA A 788 21.14 -16.65 -36.68
C ALA A 788 22.01 -15.87 -37.68
N ALA A 789 22.97 -15.09 -37.17
CA ALA A 789 23.95 -14.41 -38.01
C ALA A 789 24.81 -15.34 -38.90
N THR A 790 24.82 -16.64 -38.60
CA THR A 790 25.46 -17.69 -39.40
C THR A 790 24.56 -18.26 -40.52
N GLY A 791 23.30 -17.81 -40.62
CA GLY A 791 22.36 -18.12 -41.69
C GLY A 791 21.37 -19.28 -41.43
N GLY A 792 21.38 -19.90 -40.25
CA GLY A 792 20.44 -20.97 -39.89
C GLY A 792 19.18 -20.47 -39.14
N PRO A 793 18.01 -21.10 -39.28
CA PRO A 793 16.81 -20.71 -38.52
C PRO A 793 16.99 -20.95 -37.01
N LEU A 794 16.44 -20.05 -36.19
CA LEU A 794 16.50 -20.14 -34.73
C LEU A 794 15.13 -20.52 -34.15
N GLY A 795 15.05 -21.73 -33.60
CA GLY A 795 13.93 -22.15 -32.78
C GLY A 795 13.98 -21.59 -31.36
N ASP A 796 12.84 -21.62 -30.67
CA ASP A 796 12.66 -21.17 -29.29
C ASP A 796 12.92 -19.67 -29.04
N ALA A 797 13.02 -18.87 -30.10
CA ALA A 797 13.12 -17.41 -29.98
C ALA A 797 11.72 -16.83 -29.68
N LYS A 798 11.64 -15.99 -28.65
CA LYS A 798 10.41 -15.32 -28.23
C LYS A 798 10.25 -14.00 -28.97
N VAL A 799 9.27 -13.95 -29.86
CA VAL A 799 8.92 -12.78 -30.68
C VAL A 799 7.77 -12.04 -30.06
N THR A 800 7.93 -10.74 -29.82
CA THR A 800 6.92 -9.87 -29.20
C THR A 800 6.59 -8.75 -30.17
N LEU A 801 5.31 -8.63 -30.55
CA LEU A 801 4.84 -7.54 -31.40
C LEU A 801 4.30 -6.41 -30.54
N LEU A 802 4.71 -5.18 -30.82
CA LEU A 802 4.19 -3.96 -30.19
C LEU A 802 3.53 -3.04 -31.20
N ASP A 803 2.46 -2.36 -30.78
CA ASP A 803 1.87 -1.27 -31.55
C ASP A 803 2.75 0.00 -31.53
N ALA A 804 2.38 1.01 -32.34
CA ALA A 804 3.03 2.32 -32.35
C ALA A 804 3.04 3.06 -31.00
N ALA A 805 2.20 2.64 -30.04
CA ALA A 805 2.15 3.20 -28.69
C ALA A 805 3.04 2.45 -27.68
N GLY A 806 3.68 1.35 -28.11
CA GLY A 806 4.54 0.50 -27.29
C GLY A 806 3.79 -0.51 -26.43
N ASN A 807 2.53 -0.82 -26.73
CA ASN A 807 1.77 -1.89 -26.06
C ASN A 807 2.04 -3.22 -26.75
N VAL A 808 2.16 -4.30 -25.97
CA VAL A 808 2.33 -5.65 -26.53
C VAL A 808 1.00 -6.14 -27.09
N LEU A 809 0.95 -6.38 -28.40
CA LEU A 809 -0.21 -6.94 -29.09
C LEU A 809 -0.23 -8.46 -29.08
N GLY A 810 0.96 -9.08 -29.10
CA GLY A 810 1.08 -10.53 -29.14
C GLY A 810 2.48 -11.00 -28.83
N THR A 811 2.59 -12.28 -28.52
CA THR A 811 3.89 -12.96 -28.37
C THR A 811 3.82 -14.33 -29.03
N ALA A 812 4.77 -14.62 -29.90
CA ALA A 812 4.96 -15.91 -30.54
C ALA A 812 6.31 -16.51 -30.10
N THR A 813 6.43 -17.83 -30.17
CA THR A 813 7.71 -18.54 -29.99
C THR A 813 8.00 -19.28 -31.29
N THR A 814 9.21 -19.13 -31.84
CA THR A 814 9.55 -19.72 -33.14
C THR A 814 9.67 -21.24 -33.08
N GLY A 815 9.21 -21.91 -34.15
CA GLY A 815 9.41 -23.35 -34.35
C GLY A 815 10.84 -23.70 -34.78
N ALA A 816 11.13 -24.99 -35.01
CA ALA A 816 12.45 -25.44 -35.45
C ALA A 816 12.88 -24.89 -36.83
N ASP A 817 11.92 -24.40 -37.61
CA ASP A 817 12.06 -23.70 -38.89
C ASP A 817 12.25 -22.18 -38.72
N GLY A 818 12.24 -21.67 -37.49
CA GLY A 818 12.43 -20.26 -37.16
C GLY A 818 11.19 -19.38 -37.42
N ALA A 819 10.07 -19.94 -37.86
CA ALA A 819 8.91 -19.16 -38.29
C ALA A 819 8.10 -18.58 -37.12
N TYR A 820 7.59 -17.37 -37.30
CA TYR A 820 6.61 -16.72 -36.42
C TYR A 820 5.52 -16.00 -37.23
N GLY A 821 4.37 -15.75 -36.61
CA GLY A 821 3.26 -15.07 -37.25
C GLY A 821 2.31 -14.39 -36.25
N PHE A 822 1.73 -13.28 -36.68
CA PHE A 822 0.68 -12.53 -36.01
C PHE A 822 -0.45 -12.25 -37.00
N THR A 823 -1.68 -12.56 -36.62
CA THR A 823 -2.89 -12.29 -37.43
C THR A 823 -3.70 -11.16 -36.81
N ASP A 824 -4.73 -10.71 -37.54
CA ASP A 824 -5.75 -9.79 -37.03
C ASP A 824 -5.23 -8.38 -36.68
N LEU A 825 -4.20 -7.92 -37.40
CA LEU A 825 -3.56 -6.62 -37.19
C LEU A 825 -4.29 -5.48 -37.91
N ASP A 826 -4.20 -4.29 -37.30
CA ASP A 826 -4.55 -3.03 -37.94
C ASP A 826 -3.47 -2.61 -38.97
N LEU A 827 -3.79 -1.69 -39.87
CA LEU A 827 -2.78 -1.10 -40.76
C LEU A 827 -1.98 -0.07 -39.97
N GLY A 828 -0.65 -0.12 -40.03
CA GLY A 828 0.18 0.82 -39.27
C GLY A 828 1.61 0.35 -39.01
N GLU A 829 2.30 1.15 -38.20
CA GLU A 829 3.65 0.87 -37.72
C GLU A 829 3.59 0.00 -36.46
N TYR A 830 4.39 -1.07 -36.47
CA TYR A 830 4.57 -2.00 -35.37
C TYR A 830 6.05 -2.14 -35.04
N THR A 831 6.37 -2.58 -33.83
CA THR A 831 7.74 -2.96 -33.47
C THR A 831 7.77 -4.44 -33.15
N VAL A 832 8.61 -5.20 -33.84
CA VAL A 832 8.86 -6.61 -33.54
C VAL A 832 10.11 -6.71 -32.69
N ILE A 833 10.00 -7.36 -31.53
CA ILE A 833 11.12 -7.63 -30.63
C ILE A 833 11.34 -9.13 -30.54
N ALA A 834 12.49 -9.60 -31.00
CA ALA A 834 12.92 -10.97 -30.79
C ALA A 834 13.82 -11.06 -29.55
N SER A 835 13.53 -12.00 -28.66
CA SER A 835 14.19 -12.17 -27.35
C SER A 835 14.38 -13.66 -27.02
N GLY A 836 15.43 -13.99 -26.27
CA GLY A 836 15.93 -15.36 -26.10
C GLY A 836 17.43 -15.45 -26.37
N TYR A 837 17.92 -14.51 -27.18
CA TYR A 837 19.33 -14.14 -27.39
C TYR A 837 19.46 -12.62 -27.21
N ALA A 838 20.60 -12.00 -27.58
CA ALA A 838 20.76 -10.55 -27.51
C ALA A 838 19.58 -9.86 -28.25
N PRO A 839 18.75 -9.06 -27.56
CA PRO A 839 17.45 -8.67 -28.09
C PRO A 839 17.60 -7.67 -29.24
N VAL A 840 16.89 -7.94 -30.34
CA VAL A 840 16.78 -7.04 -31.49
C VAL A 840 15.35 -6.53 -31.57
N ALA A 841 15.20 -5.21 -31.72
CA ALA A 841 13.91 -4.54 -31.85
C ALA A 841 13.90 -3.73 -33.15
N THR A 842 12.97 -4.04 -34.04
CA THR A 842 12.89 -3.39 -35.36
C THR A 842 11.45 -3.00 -35.67
N SER A 843 11.27 -1.80 -36.24
CA SER A 843 9.96 -1.33 -36.69
C SER A 843 9.59 -1.96 -38.04
N VAL A 844 8.36 -2.46 -38.14
CA VAL A 844 7.77 -2.98 -39.37
C VAL A 844 6.45 -2.25 -39.64
N ARG A 845 6.23 -1.87 -40.89
CA ARG A 845 4.98 -1.27 -41.33
C ARG A 845 4.12 -2.33 -42.02
N VAL A 846 2.89 -2.51 -41.53
CA VAL A 846 1.90 -3.42 -42.13
C VAL A 846 0.99 -2.61 -43.04
N ASP A 847 1.15 -2.81 -44.35
CA ASP A 847 0.41 -2.11 -45.41
C ASP A 847 -0.83 -2.90 -45.89
N ALA A 848 -1.68 -2.25 -46.68
CA ALA A 848 -2.93 -2.81 -47.21
C ALA A 848 -2.68 -3.88 -48.28
N GLY A 849 -2.26 -5.08 -47.84
CA GLY A 849 -1.85 -6.18 -48.72
C GLY A 849 -2.03 -7.59 -48.14
N GLY A 850 -2.75 -7.75 -47.02
CA GLY A 850 -3.16 -9.07 -46.48
C GLY A 850 -2.07 -9.83 -45.71
N THR A 851 -0.82 -9.78 -46.13
CA THR A 851 0.31 -10.40 -45.42
C THR A 851 1.58 -9.57 -45.59
N THR A 852 2.26 -9.26 -44.49
CA THR A 852 3.58 -8.63 -44.46
C THR A 852 4.60 -9.66 -44.00
N ASP A 853 5.62 -9.96 -44.82
CA ASP A 853 6.73 -10.84 -44.42
C ASP A 853 7.89 -10.02 -43.88
N PHE A 854 8.41 -10.37 -42.71
CA PHE A 854 9.44 -9.62 -41.99
C PHE A 854 10.40 -10.53 -41.24
N ASP A 855 11.55 -10.82 -41.85
CA ASP A 855 12.57 -11.67 -41.24
C ASP A 855 13.48 -10.89 -40.28
N LEU A 856 13.93 -11.56 -39.22
CA LEU A 856 14.78 -10.97 -38.18
C LEU A 856 16.02 -11.81 -37.96
N GLU A 857 17.18 -11.18 -38.05
CA GLU A 857 18.46 -11.81 -37.75
C GLU A 857 18.90 -11.49 -36.30
N LEU A 858 19.25 -12.52 -35.53
CA LEU A 858 19.81 -12.38 -34.18
C LEU A 858 21.31 -12.70 -34.19
N SER A 859 22.11 -11.84 -33.54
CA SER A 859 23.52 -12.11 -33.32
C SER A 859 23.71 -13.13 -32.19
N HIS A 860 24.37 -14.24 -32.52
CA HIS A 860 24.82 -15.25 -31.57
C HIS A 860 26.36 -15.25 -31.55
N GLU A 861 26.99 -15.10 -30.38
CA GLU A 861 28.40 -15.44 -30.22
C GLU A 861 28.49 -16.95 -30.00
N ASP A 862 29.03 -17.68 -30.97
CA ASP A 862 29.35 -19.10 -30.80
C ASP A 862 30.44 -19.28 -29.75
N THR A 863 30.04 -19.65 -28.53
CA THR A 863 30.97 -20.20 -27.56
C THR A 863 31.27 -21.66 -27.93
N ALA A 864 32.16 -21.82 -28.92
CA ALA A 864 32.73 -23.11 -29.30
C ALA A 864 34.26 -23.12 -29.09
N LYS A 865 34.68 -23.25 -27.82
CA LYS A 865 35.70 -24.19 -27.29
C LYS A 865 36.16 -23.80 -25.89
#